data_AF-A0A820DBV0-F1
#
_entry.id   AF-A0A820DBV0-F1
#
_cell.length_a   1.000
_cell.length_b   1.000
_cell.length_c   1.000
_cell.angle_alpha   90.00
_cell.angle_beta   90.00
_cell.angle_gamma   90.00
#
_symmetry.space_group_name_H-M   'P 1'
#
loop_
_entity.id
_entity.type
_entity.pdbx_description
1 polymer ?
#
loop_
_entity_poly.entity_id
_entity_poly.type
_entity_poly.pdbx_seq_one_letter_code
_entity_poly.pdbx_strand_id
1 'polypeptide(L)'
;VPSSRQDILSDSIWNQFLLNEIPTIFLSSLEAFHHEQLSLPIDSLRLFLYFLPNETSIYSNNLFTPVCRTILRLLRSRPFLPVINDDKLHLPNECVLANDSTIKEILTPELLYNHLNLYYLRDDLYKHEKQLLELGVHRLGHNELIDVIKRMFTSEITFENTKILSKWFCCLYRCLNELSLIDEQDVLKHIQSLKIFPLKNHQKFISLHRANQTIFFPSKNIQLPKLIEHDLMIIDEELWMNLAENSIEINQIQTLLERLGIQRLSHRAVCEQHIFTIFENDNLWKEKPPETLIAYVMYIFELWLKQNHYIDMSRLKSTIQILTNDNFKQPIHHSIYFTQKYGNPYDLAKDFHAYNWLLMSDEYIPENLSVNRRKKLHQFLSELGVSDFLFPINNSTYEQFNSLIKIESISMNKRLFLALQENSSLFNDNELFIKHLKESIWIPTVQIFYSYNEQTNDIDLNKIRRLDKAKNIYLRTQQIEQLFGQHVQYIDVEINTNSSFANDIGLIEHITLNDVTSMLLNWCKNSIFYTSIYHMQNIYQYIYENMSINELKELINNNSIFFIPISSSSSSDRKDIVPGRFFSISEVCWCDATNLLVKYSSSFKTIFHYLLEPYYNEQKSIFLDTFTIPMNPTIEEYINLLVHIASLETTENTIQDAFLIFKTIGKWHEQSNNLIDKQDLRNKLSRKSIFPTRDHRWVSLADNPLIADNNGIAQLFTQMKNISMIDIPSPDVLKFFNMCDIKSLSSSITIEHIIQNPSTGVFIQNLLSPLIPYIQLFMKSRPEFSDAYQWTKLIDMSSQLINIQFNIVDHLQLVYRFNSDSSICMIREEKVYYDKNQMTFYIDHEWTEKSKYYRDIFHAFARIFLPYHNDELVRSLGNFMNLLYNEEENNLETFAKYQNFDLELNDSDDIPWRIPSNSKQIQHSEPKIDEQKVRMLLENVAQSQEHYTTYIQKKRQELKKKLSETAAITNNQSTESENTS
;
A
#
# COMPACT_ATOMS: atom_id res chain seq x y z
N VAL A 1 51.68 -127.68 5.87
CA VAL A 1 50.78 -126.63 6.44
C VAL A 1 51.68 -125.51 6.93
N PRO A 2 51.47 -124.25 6.50
CA PRO A 2 52.27 -123.12 6.98
C PRO A 2 52.13 -122.98 8.50
N SER A 3 53.26 -122.90 9.21
CA SER A 3 53.34 -122.94 10.68
C SER A 3 53.33 -121.54 11.34
N SER A 4 53.33 -120.47 10.55
CA SER A 4 53.21 -119.09 11.04
C SER A 4 52.23 -118.26 10.20
N ARG A 5 51.68 -117.17 10.78
CA ARG A 5 50.86 -116.19 10.04
C ARG A 5 51.63 -115.50 8.90
N GLN A 6 52.97 -115.48 8.96
CA GLN A 6 53.82 -114.89 7.91
C GLN A 6 53.95 -115.82 6.69
N ASP A 7 53.96 -117.15 6.90
CA ASP A 7 54.04 -118.13 5.81
C ASP A 7 52.79 -118.13 4.91
N ILE A 8 51.64 -117.70 5.44
CA ILE A 8 50.40 -117.52 4.68
C ILE A 8 50.54 -116.38 3.65
N LEU A 9 51.44 -115.41 3.90
CA LEU A 9 51.72 -114.29 2.99
C LEU A 9 52.82 -114.62 1.97
N SER A 10 53.43 -115.80 2.03
CA SER A 10 54.48 -116.22 1.12
C SER A 10 53.92 -116.71 -0.23
N ASP A 11 54.63 -116.43 -1.33
CA ASP A 11 54.22 -116.78 -2.70
C ASP A 11 54.49 -118.26 -3.04
N SER A 12 53.90 -119.18 -2.26
CA SER A 12 54.02 -120.61 -2.51
C SER A 12 52.95 -121.09 -3.52
N ILE A 13 53.26 -122.14 -4.29
CA ILE A 13 52.32 -122.76 -5.25
C ILE A 13 50.99 -123.13 -4.58
N TRP A 14 51.07 -123.61 -3.33
CA TRP A 14 49.90 -123.94 -2.52
C TRP A 14 49.06 -122.71 -2.15
N ASN A 15 49.70 -121.60 -1.77
CA ASN A 15 49.00 -120.35 -1.49
C ASN A 15 48.41 -119.75 -2.77
N GLN A 16 49.11 -119.78 -3.91
CA GLN A 16 48.55 -119.34 -5.21
C GLN A 16 47.34 -120.16 -5.63
N PHE A 17 47.37 -121.50 -5.45
CA PHE A 17 46.22 -122.36 -5.67
C PHE A 17 45.04 -121.94 -4.77
N LEU A 18 45.27 -121.78 -3.46
CA LEU A 18 44.23 -121.33 -2.53
C LEU A 18 43.66 -119.96 -2.91
N LEU A 19 44.49 -118.99 -3.31
CA LEU A 19 44.03 -117.65 -3.72
C LEU A 19 43.16 -117.69 -4.98
N ASN A 20 43.39 -118.66 -5.87
CA ASN A 20 42.59 -118.88 -7.08
C ASN A 20 41.28 -119.64 -6.81
N GLU A 21 41.29 -120.58 -5.86
CA GLU A 21 40.10 -121.37 -5.49
C GLU A 21 39.18 -120.66 -4.48
N ILE A 22 39.71 -119.79 -3.61
CA ILE A 22 38.86 -119.07 -2.64
C ILE A 22 37.70 -118.31 -3.33
N PRO A 23 37.91 -117.58 -4.44
CA PRO A 23 36.81 -116.93 -5.16
C PRO A 23 35.75 -117.89 -5.71
N THR A 24 36.14 -119.08 -6.18
CA THR A 24 35.20 -120.08 -6.71
C THR A 24 34.35 -120.68 -5.60
N ILE A 25 34.90 -120.83 -4.38
CA ILE A 25 34.15 -121.31 -3.21
C ILE A 25 32.99 -120.38 -2.84
N PHE A 26 33.15 -119.05 -2.96
CA PHE A 26 32.05 -118.10 -2.73
C PHE A 26 30.92 -118.21 -3.76
N LEU A 27 31.24 -118.63 -4.98
CA LEU A 27 30.23 -118.91 -6.02
C LEU A 27 29.55 -120.25 -5.77
N SER A 28 30.33 -121.28 -5.48
CA SER A 28 29.81 -122.62 -5.18
C SER A 28 28.96 -122.63 -3.91
N SER A 29 29.26 -121.79 -2.91
CA SER A 29 28.41 -121.67 -1.72
C SER A 29 27.06 -121.02 -2.04
N LEU A 30 27.03 -119.98 -2.86
CA LEU A 30 25.79 -119.41 -3.40
C LEU A 30 24.98 -120.44 -4.20
N GLU A 31 25.61 -121.21 -5.08
CA GLU A 31 24.97 -122.27 -5.86
C GLU A 31 24.44 -123.40 -4.96
N ALA A 32 25.19 -123.79 -3.92
CA ALA A 32 24.77 -124.80 -2.97
C ALA A 32 23.50 -124.38 -2.21
N PHE A 33 23.39 -123.11 -1.82
CA PHE A 33 22.17 -122.56 -1.21
C PHE A 33 20.96 -122.54 -2.16
N HIS A 34 21.15 -122.67 -3.48
CA HIS A 34 20.06 -122.78 -4.45
C HIS A 34 19.62 -124.22 -4.74
N HIS A 35 20.51 -125.20 -4.55
CA HIS A 35 20.27 -126.60 -4.90
C HIS A 35 19.51 -127.40 -3.82
N GLU A 36 19.62 -127.01 -2.55
CA GLU A 36 18.69 -127.47 -1.52
C GLU A 36 17.33 -126.77 -1.75
N GLN A 37 16.22 -127.51 -1.78
CA GLN A 37 14.89 -127.10 -2.31
C GLN A 37 14.19 -125.90 -1.62
N LEU A 38 14.92 -125.03 -0.93
CA LEU A 38 14.45 -123.78 -0.36
C LEU A 38 15.15 -122.66 -1.11
N SER A 39 14.37 -121.78 -1.74
CA SER A 39 14.87 -120.47 -2.18
C SER A 39 15.73 -119.85 -1.09
N LEU A 40 16.89 -119.30 -1.48
CA LEU A 40 17.94 -118.84 -0.57
C LEU A 40 17.33 -118.05 0.62
N PRO A 41 17.26 -118.65 1.83
CA PRO A 41 16.56 -118.03 2.94
C PRO A 41 17.20 -116.69 3.28
N ILE A 42 16.39 -115.68 3.60
CA ILE A 42 16.89 -114.32 3.87
C ILE A 42 17.96 -114.32 4.97
N ASP A 43 17.85 -115.23 5.94
CA ASP A 43 18.82 -115.37 7.04
C ASP A 43 20.14 -116.01 6.58
N SER A 44 20.09 -116.96 5.64
CA SER A 44 21.29 -117.51 5.00
C SER A 44 21.99 -116.45 4.15
N LEU A 45 21.22 -115.61 3.43
CA LEU A 45 21.78 -114.48 2.68
C LEU A 45 22.46 -113.48 3.60
N ARG A 46 21.82 -113.11 4.72
CA ARG A 46 22.40 -112.20 5.72
C ARG A 46 23.73 -112.74 6.26
N LEU A 47 23.78 -114.03 6.61
CA LEU A 47 25.02 -114.68 7.04
C LEU A 47 26.07 -114.68 5.93
N PHE A 48 25.68 -114.99 4.69
CA PHE A 48 26.59 -114.95 3.55
C PHE A 48 27.18 -113.55 3.33
N LEU A 49 26.36 -112.49 3.37
CA LEU A 49 26.80 -111.10 3.27
C LEU A 49 27.75 -110.71 4.41
N TYR A 50 27.55 -111.24 5.61
CA TYR A 50 28.46 -111.02 6.75
C TYR A 50 29.86 -111.60 6.51
N PHE A 51 29.98 -112.72 5.80
CA PHE A 51 31.25 -113.35 5.46
C PHE A 51 31.94 -112.76 4.22
N LEU A 52 31.35 -111.75 3.59
CA LEU A 52 32.00 -111.09 2.46
C LEU A 52 33.28 -110.37 2.92
N PRO A 53 34.39 -110.56 2.17
CA PRO A 53 35.64 -109.96 2.56
C PRO A 53 35.62 -108.46 2.24
N ASN A 54 35.79 -107.63 3.28
CA ASN A 54 35.88 -106.18 3.12
C ASN A 54 37.30 -105.79 2.67
N GLU A 55 37.43 -104.86 1.70
CA GLU A 55 38.76 -104.36 1.30
C GLU A 55 39.48 -103.59 2.43
N THR A 56 38.71 -103.05 3.38
CA THR A 56 39.20 -102.14 4.44
C THR A 56 39.63 -102.80 5.76
N SER A 57 39.44 -104.11 5.93
CA SER A 57 39.83 -104.78 7.19
C SER A 57 41.32 -105.12 7.17
N ILE A 58 42.10 -104.31 7.90
CA ILE A 58 43.49 -104.45 8.37
C ILE A 58 44.43 -105.13 7.34
N TYR A 59 45.36 -104.34 6.78
CA TYR A 59 46.31 -104.63 5.68
C TYR A 59 45.81 -104.25 4.27
N SER A 60 45.60 -102.94 4.04
CA SER A 60 45.55 -102.38 2.69
C SER A 60 46.87 -102.70 1.95
N ASN A 61 46.77 -103.30 0.76
CA ASN A 61 47.87 -103.88 -0.05
C ASN A 61 48.46 -105.21 0.44
N ASN A 62 47.60 -106.19 0.77
CA ASN A 62 48.03 -107.56 1.00
C ASN A 62 47.73 -108.47 -0.22
N LEU A 63 48.39 -109.63 -0.29
CA LEU A 63 48.23 -110.68 -1.31
C LEU A 63 46.75 -111.09 -1.54
N PHE A 64 45.88 -110.89 -0.55
CA PHE A 64 44.45 -111.21 -0.60
C PHE A 64 43.57 -110.09 -1.16
N THR A 65 44.06 -108.85 -1.31
CA THR A 65 43.26 -107.74 -1.87
C THR A 65 42.76 -108.05 -3.30
N PRO A 66 43.58 -108.61 -4.23
CA PRO A 66 43.10 -109.06 -5.53
C PRO A 66 42.05 -110.19 -5.45
N VAL A 67 42.14 -111.05 -4.43
CA VAL A 67 41.17 -112.12 -4.17
C VAL A 67 39.82 -111.54 -3.75
N CYS A 68 39.81 -110.57 -2.82
CA CYS A 68 38.59 -109.84 -2.44
C CYS A 68 37.94 -109.17 -3.66
N ARG A 69 38.73 -108.49 -4.50
CA ARG A 69 38.24 -107.90 -5.76
C ARG A 69 37.67 -108.93 -6.73
N THR A 70 38.30 -110.10 -6.82
CA THR A 70 37.85 -111.18 -7.69
C THR A 70 36.54 -111.77 -7.19
N ILE A 71 36.40 -111.99 -5.88
CA ILE A 71 35.15 -112.40 -5.23
C ILE A 71 34.04 -111.38 -5.53
N LEU A 72 34.26 -110.11 -5.21
CA LEU A 72 33.27 -109.05 -5.44
C LEU A 72 32.89 -108.92 -6.93
N ARG A 73 33.85 -109.04 -7.85
CA ARG A 73 33.60 -109.01 -9.30
C ARG A 73 32.73 -110.19 -9.76
N LEU A 74 33.02 -111.39 -9.28
CA LEU A 74 32.26 -112.59 -9.62
C LEU A 74 30.82 -112.49 -9.09
N LEU A 75 30.66 -112.03 -7.84
CA LEU A 75 29.36 -111.82 -7.23
C LEU A 75 28.55 -110.70 -7.91
N ARG A 76 29.19 -109.59 -8.29
CA ARG A 76 28.58 -108.51 -9.09
C ARG A 76 27.94 -108.98 -10.39
N SER A 77 28.47 -110.05 -10.99
CA SER A 77 28.03 -110.58 -12.28
C SER A 77 26.95 -111.66 -12.20
N ARG A 78 26.43 -111.95 -11.00
CA ARG A 78 25.40 -112.99 -10.80
C ARG A 78 24.17 -112.44 -10.08
N PRO A 79 22.96 -112.81 -10.51
CA PRO A 79 21.74 -112.42 -9.83
C PRO A 79 21.53 -113.29 -8.59
N PHE A 80 21.55 -112.68 -7.40
CA PHE A 80 21.29 -113.39 -6.15
C PHE A 80 20.61 -112.54 -5.07
N LEU A 81 20.35 -111.25 -5.35
CA LEU A 81 19.72 -110.36 -4.38
C LEU A 81 18.20 -110.34 -4.56
N PRO A 82 17.42 -110.55 -3.48
CA PRO A 82 15.97 -110.44 -3.51
C PRO A 82 15.54 -108.97 -3.41
N VAL A 83 14.56 -108.60 -4.23
CA VAL A 83 14.00 -107.24 -4.31
C VAL A 83 12.55 -107.21 -3.81
N ILE A 84 12.00 -106.02 -3.65
CA ILE A 84 10.60 -105.80 -3.25
C ILE A 84 9.72 -105.93 -4.51
N ASN A 85 8.59 -106.64 -4.40
CA ASN A 85 7.58 -106.83 -5.45
C ASN A 85 8.02 -107.57 -6.72
N ASP A 86 9.13 -108.32 -6.67
CA ASP A 86 9.51 -109.28 -7.71
C ASP A 86 10.11 -110.53 -7.05
N ASP A 87 9.62 -111.70 -7.43
CA ASP A 87 10.07 -113.00 -6.92
C ASP A 87 11.40 -113.43 -7.56
N LYS A 88 11.86 -112.74 -8.62
CA LYS A 88 13.15 -112.99 -9.26
C LYS A 88 14.31 -112.40 -8.46
N LEU A 89 15.45 -113.06 -8.57
CA LEU A 89 16.72 -112.55 -8.03
C LEU A 89 17.36 -111.62 -9.06
N HIS A 90 17.92 -110.51 -8.58
CA HIS A 90 18.47 -109.45 -9.40
C HIS A 90 19.97 -109.28 -9.18
N LEU A 91 20.64 -108.66 -10.16
CA LEU A 91 22.05 -108.33 -10.06
C LEU A 91 22.26 -107.22 -9.02
N PRO A 92 23.41 -107.18 -8.32
CA PRO A 92 23.72 -106.08 -7.42
C PRO A 92 23.56 -104.69 -8.03
N ASN A 93 23.98 -104.46 -9.28
CA ASN A 93 23.86 -103.17 -9.97
C ASN A 93 22.43 -102.84 -10.46
N GLU A 94 21.49 -103.77 -10.37
CA GLU A 94 20.06 -103.52 -10.65
C GLU A 94 19.30 -103.16 -9.37
N CYS A 95 19.95 -103.29 -8.21
CA CYS A 95 19.35 -103.09 -6.89
C CYS A 95 19.71 -101.74 -6.30
N VAL A 96 18.79 -101.20 -5.48
CA VAL A 96 19.00 -99.93 -4.78
C VAL A 96 18.60 -100.00 -3.30
N LEU A 97 19.35 -99.24 -2.49
CA LEU A 97 19.10 -98.99 -1.08
C LEU A 97 18.54 -97.58 -0.88
N ALA A 98 17.46 -97.48 -0.10
CA ALA A 98 16.82 -96.22 0.26
C ALA A 98 16.75 -96.10 1.79
N ASN A 99 17.74 -95.45 2.37
CA ASN A 99 17.89 -95.32 3.82
C ASN A 99 16.79 -94.46 4.45
N ASP A 100 16.17 -93.58 3.67
CA ASP A 100 15.00 -92.82 4.07
C ASP A 100 13.72 -93.53 3.61
N SER A 101 12.88 -93.93 4.56
CA SER A 101 11.59 -94.57 4.27
C SER A 101 10.66 -93.69 3.44
N THR A 102 10.79 -92.37 3.53
CA THR A 102 9.99 -91.41 2.76
C THR A 102 10.32 -91.42 1.27
N ILE A 103 11.53 -91.84 0.87
CA ILE A 103 11.90 -92.00 -0.55
C ILE A 103 11.02 -93.07 -1.21
N LYS A 104 10.73 -94.18 -0.51
CA LYS A 104 9.87 -95.26 -1.03
C LYS A 104 8.41 -94.83 -1.21
N GLU A 105 7.99 -93.77 -0.52
CA GLU A 105 6.64 -93.19 -0.66
C GLU A 105 6.53 -92.26 -1.88
N ILE A 106 7.64 -91.66 -2.31
CA ILE A 106 7.72 -90.77 -3.49
C ILE A 106 8.00 -91.59 -4.76
N LEU A 107 9.00 -92.46 -4.67
CA LEU A 107 9.46 -93.37 -5.70
C LEU A 107 8.90 -94.74 -5.37
N THR A 108 7.69 -95.04 -5.87
CA THR A 108 7.16 -96.40 -5.80
C THR A 108 8.07 -97.37 -6.59
N PRO A 109 8.03 -98.68 -6.31
CA PRO A 109 8.83 -99.66 -7.07
C PRO A 109 8.63 -99.55 -8.59
N GLU A 110 7.42 -99.23 -9.03
CA GLU A 110 7.07 -99.00 -10.43
C GLU A 110 7.76 -97.74 -10.99
N LEU A 111 7.74 -96.62 -10.26
CA LEU A 111 8.39 -95.37 -10.69
C LEU A 111 9.91 -95.51 -10.70
N LEU A 112 10.48 -96.20 -9.71
CA LEU A 112 11.91 -96.48 -9.64
C LEU A 112 12.37 -97.28 -10.88
N TYR A 113 11.64 -98.33 -11.22
CA TYR A 113 11.95 -99.13 -12.41
C TYR A 113 11.75 -98.32 -13.71
N ASN A 114 10.60 -97.67 -13.86
CA ASN A 114 10.26 -96.92 -15.09
C ASN A 114 11.23 -95.76 -15.37
N HIS A 115 11.77 -95.12 -14.33
CA HIS A 115 12.64 -93.95 -14.49
C HIS A 115 14.14 -94.25 -14.35
N LEU A 116 14.54 -95.20 -13.51
CA LEU A 116 15.95 -95.48 -13.24
C LEU A 116 16.37 -96.91 -13.63
N ASN A 117 15.43 -97.79 -14.00
CA ASN A 117 15.67 -99.20 -14.30
C ASN A 117 16.33 -99.94 -13.13
N LEU A 118 15.93 -99.59 -11.90
CA LEU A 118 16.43 -100.16 -10.64
C LEU A 118 15.27 -100.73 -9.81
N TYR A 119 15.61 -101.65 -8.91
CA TYR A 119 14.69 -102.32 -8.00
C TYR A 119 15.06 -102.07 -6.53
N TYR A 120 14.05 -101.86 -5.67
CA TYR A 120 14.31 -101.75 -4.24
C TYR A 120 14.71 -103.08 -3.64
N LEU A 121 15.83 -103.10 -2.93
CA LEU A 121 16.26 -104.26 -2.16
C LEU A 121 15.32 -104.51 -0.97
N ARG A 122 15.14 -105.77 -0.55
CA ARG A 122 14.37 -106.09 0.67
C ARG A 122 14.95 -105.43 1.92
N ASP A 123 14.07 -104.83 2.72
CA ASP A 123 14.38 -104.09 3.97
C ASP A 123 15.22 -104.90 4.96
N ASP A 124 15.01 -106.21 4.98
CA ASP A 124 15.73 -107.18 5.79
C ASP A 124 17.26 -107.15 5.63
N LEU A 125 17.75 -106.69 4.48
CA LEU A 125 19.17 -106.72 4.14
C LEU A 125 19.91 -105.42 4.47
N TYR A 126 19.20 -104.36 4.86
CA TYR A 126 19.76 -103.02 5.09
C TYR A 126 20.84 -103.00 6.18
N LYS A 127 20.80 -103.95 7.13
CA LYS A 127 21.85 -104.11 8.16
C LYS A 127 23.26 -104.40 7.59
N HIS A 128 23.35 -104.81 6.33
CA HIS A 128 24.60 -105.10 5.61
C HIS A 128 24.89 -104.06 4.51
N GLU A 129 24.43 -102.80 4.68
CA GLU A 129 24.58 -101.71 3.71
C GLU A 129 26.00 -101.61 3.15
N LYS A 130 27.02 -101.62 4.00
CA LYS A 130 28.42 -101.50 3.56
C LYS A 130 28.81 -102.58 2.55
N GLN A 131 28.51 -103.84 2.85
CA GLN A 131 28.82 -104.97 1.97
C GLN A 131 28.01 -104.92 0.67
N LEU A 132 26.76 -104.48 0.74
CA LEU A 132 25.90 -104.32 -0.44
C LEU A 132 26.40 -103.21 -1.37
N LEU A 133 26.83 -102.06 -0.83
CA LEU A 133 27.46 -100.99 -1.62
C LEU A 133 28.78 -101.47 -2.25
N GLU A 134 29.59 -102.24 -1.51
CA GLU A 134 30.81 -102.86 -2.05
C GLU A 134 30.50 -103.91 -3.15
N LEU A 135 29.34 -104.55 -3.12
CA LEU A 135 28.83 -105.41 -4.19
C LEU A 135 28.27 -104.64 -5.39
N GLY A 136 28.21 -103.31 -5.36
CA GLY A 136 27.70 -102.51 -6.47
C GLY A 136 26.19 -102.24 -6.43
N VAL A 137 25.54 -102.49 -5.29
CA VAL A 137 24.18 -101.98 -5.03
C VAL A 137 24.22 -100.47 -4.97
N HIS A 138 23.28 -99.82 -5.66
CA HIS A 138 23.21 -98.35 -5.69
C HIS A 138 22.63 -97.80 -4.38
N ARG A 139 23.12 -96.65 -3.92
CA ARG A 139 22.46 -95.85 -2.87
C ARG A 139 21.70 -94.73 -3.56
N LEU A 140 20.40 -94.59 -3.31
CA LEU A 140 19.65 -93.44 -3.82
C LEU A 140 20.20 -92.16 -3.17
N GLY A 141 20.69 -91.25 -3.99
CA GLY A 141 21.18 -89.94 -3.58
C GLY A 141 20.39 -88.81 -4.24
N HIS A 142 20.95 -87.60 -4.15
CA HIS A 142 20.33 -86.38 -4.67
C HIS A 142 20.22 -86.39 -6.21
N ASN A 143 21.17 -86.99 -6.93
CA ASN A 143 21.16 -87.01 -8.40
C ASN A 143 19.99 -87.83 -8.96
N GLU A 144 19.76 -89.02 -8.40
CA GLU A 144 18.64 -89.87 -8.80
C GLU A 144 17.29 -89.22 -8.47
N LEU A 145 17.18 -88.57 -7.30
CA LEU A 145 15.97 -87.82 -6.90
C LEU A 145 15.68 -86.65 -7.84
N ILE A 146 16.71 -85.93 -8.30
CA ILE A 146 16.58 -84.81 -9.24
C ILE A 146 16.17 -85.30 -10.63
N ASP A 147 16.76 -86.39 -11.12
CA ASP A 147 16.42 -86.93 -12.43
C ASP A 147 14.97 -87.43 -12.50
N VAL A 148 14.48 -88.02 -11.41
CA VAL A 148 13.10 -88.49 -11.29
C VAL A 148 12.13 -87.30 -11.28
N ILE A 149 12.34 -86.29 -10.42
CA ILE A 149 11.42 -85.14 -10.33
C ILE A 149 11.36 -84.39 -11.68
N LYS A 150 12.50 -84.27 -12.37
CA LYS A 150 12.60 -83.60 -13.67
C LYS A 150 11.77 -84.30 -14.76
N ARG A 151 11.62 -85.63 -14.67
CA ARG A 151 10.82 -86.43 -15.62
C ARG A 151 9.34 -86.48 -15.24
N MET A 152 9.04 -86.48 -13.94
CA MET A 152 7.66 -86.56 -13.44
C MET A 152 6.88 -85.25 -13.60
N PHE A 153 7.52 -84.09 -13.42
CA PHE A 153 6.83 -82.79 -13.37
C PHE A 153 7.22 -81.92 -14.56
N THR A 154 6.32 -81.78 -15.54
CA THR A 154 6.64 -81.02 -16.77
C THR A 154 5.63 -79.94 -17.19
N SER A 155 4.46 -79.77 -16.55
CA SER A 155 3.62 -78.59 -16.87
C SER A 155 2.60 -78.10 -15.85
N GLU A 156 1.87 -78.96 -15.14
CA GLU A 156 0.68 -78.53 -14.37
C GLU A 156 0.72 -78.89 -12.88
N ILE A 157 0.21 -77.97 -12.06
CA ILE A 157 0.10 -78.15 -10.61
C ILE A 157 -1.19 -78.91 -10.32
N THR A 158 -1.08 -80.06 -9.66
CA THR A 158 -2.21 -80.83 -9.12
C THR A 158 -1.96 -81.13 -7.64
N PHE A 159 -3.02 -81.43 -6.89
CA PHE A 159 -2.90 -81.75 -5.46
C PHE A 159 -2.01 -82.97 -5.19
N GLU A 160 -2.10 -84.00 -6.04
CA GLU A 160 -1.22 -85.18 -5.94
C GLU A 160 0.24 -84.81 -6.23
N ASN A 161 0.46 -83.94 -7.21
CA ASN A 161 1.76 -83.42 -7.57
C ASN A 161 2.40 -82.64 -6.41
N THR A 162 1.66 -81.77 -5.71
CA THR A 162 2.19 -81.00 -4.57
C THR A 162 2.51 -81.87 -3.36
N LYS A 163 1.74 -82.93 -3.11
CA LYS A 163 2.00 -83.91 -2.03
C LYS A 163 3.25 -84.76 -2.27
N ILE A 164 3.49 -85.19 -3.51
CA ILE A 164 4.71 -85.92 -3.88
C ILE A 164 5.92 -84.98 -3.75
N LEU A 165 5.77 -83.74 -4.22
CA LEU A 165 6.80 -82.73 -4.18
C LEU A 165 7.20 -82.32 -2.75
N SER A 166 6.24 -82.24 -1.82
CA SER A 166 6.53 -81.93 -0.41
C SER A 166 7.47 -82.96 0.23
N LYS A 167 7.14 -84.24 0.06
CA LYS A 167 7.99 -85.35 0.53
C LYS A 167 9.33 -85.36 -0.18
N TRP A 168 9.36 -85.03 -1.47
CA TRP A 168 10.61 -84.92 -2.23
C TRP A 168 11.54 -83.84 -1.70
N PHE A 169 11.03 -82.64 -1.38
CA PHE A 169 11.85 -81.60 -0.74
C PHE A 169 12.40 -82.06 0.62
N CYS A 170 11.64 -82.82 1.42
CA CYS A 170 12.14 -83.40 2.66
C CYS A 170 13.30 -84.40 2.42
N CYS A 171 13.13 -85.32 1.47
CA CYS A 171 14.18 -86.29 1.11
C CYS A 171 15.44 -85.57 0.63
N LEU A 172 15.26 -84.59 -0.27
CA LEU A 172 16.35 -83.82 -0.83
C LEU A 172 17.10 -83.04 0.26
N TYR A 173 16.39 -82.40 1.19
CA TYR A 173 17.02 -81.70 2.32
C TYR A 173 17.91 -82.64 3.14
N ARG A 174 17.44 -83.87 3.42
CA ARG A 174 18.21 -84.88 4.17
C ARG A 174 19.43 -85.34 3.38
N CYS A 175 19.29 -85.59 2.08
CA CYS A 175 20.41 -85.94 1.20
C CYS A 175 21.45 -84.82 1.09
N LEU A 176 21.02 -83.55 1.02
CA LEU A 176 21.92 -82.39 0.90
C LEU A 176 22.75 -82.19 2.17
N ASN A 177 22.22 -82.48 3.36
CA ASN A 177 22.99 -82.37 4.61
C ASN A 177 24.13 -83.40 4.72
N GLU A 178 24.17 -84.43 3.87
CA GLU A 178 25.27 -85.40 3.79
C GLU A 178 26.40 -84.95 2.85
N LEU A 179 26.21 -83.87 2.08
CA LEU A 179 27.17 -83.38 1.08
C LEU A 179 28.18 -82.37 1.63
N SER A 180 29.25 -82.14 0.88
CA SER A 180 30.16 -81.01 1.12
C SER A 180 29.52 -79.69 0.67
N LEU A 181 29.95 -78.56 1.25
CA LEU A 181 29.41 -77.22 0.92
C LEU A 181 29.53 -76.85 -0.57
N ILE A 182 30.57 -77.34 -1.26
CA ILE A 182 30.79 -77.03 -2.69
C ILE A 182 29.79 -77.80 -3.55
N ASP A 183 29.65 -79.10 -3.27
CA ASP A 183 28.71 -79.97 -4.00
C ASP A 183 27.26 -79.52 -3.76
N GLU A 184 26.93 -79.06 -2.54
CA GLU A 184 25.61 -78.51 -2.22
C GLU A 184 25.27 -77.31 -3.11
N GLN A 185 26.18 -76.36 -3.31
CA GLN A 185 25.91 -75.15 -4.11
C GLN A 185 25.59 -75.46 -5.58
N ASP A 186 26.32 -76.39 -6.19
CA ASP A 186 26.08 -76.75 -7.59
C ASP A 186 24.77 -77.52 -7.77
N VAL A 187 24.42 -78.36 -6.79
CA VAL A 187 23.11 -79.03 -6.75
C VAL A 187 21.97 -78.01 -6.55
N LEU A 188 22.12 -77.02 -5.65
CA LEU A 188 21.12 -75.96 -5.45
C LEU A 188 20.89 -75.14 -6.73
N LYS A 189 21.95 -74.78 -7.48
CA LYS A 189 21.81 -74.11 -8.79
C LYS A 189 21.06 -74.97 -9.79
N HIS A 190 21.33 -76.28 -9.81
CA HIS A 190 20.59 -77.20 -10.68
C HIS A 190 19.11 -77.23 -10.32
N ILE A 191 18.77 -77.31 -9.04
CA ILE A 191 17.39 -77.30 -8.54
C ILE A 191 16.69 -75.98 -8.90
N GLN A 192 17.34 -74.83 -8.76
CA GLN A 192 16.80 -73.53 -9.15
C GLN A 192 16.39 -73.47 -10.64
N SER A 193 17.04 -74.26 -11.50
CA SER A 193 16.71 -74.35 -12.93
C SER A 193 15.48 -75.20 -13.25
N LEU A 194 15.04 -76.05 -12.31
CA LEU A 194 13.91 -76.97 -12.49
C LEU A 194 12.56 -76.22 -12.38
N LYS A 195 11.60 -76.61 -13.22
CA LYS A 195 10.23 -76.09 -13.19
C LYS A 195 9.37 -76.89 -12.21
N ILE A 196 9.66 -76.74 -10.92
CA ILE A 196 9.03 -77.54 -9.85
C ILE A 196 8.41 -76.68 -8.75
N PHE A 197 8.53 -75.35 -8.78
CA PHE A 197 8.07 -74.50 -7.68
C PHE A 197 6.62 -74.04 -7.91
N PRO A 198 5.67 -74.38 -7.02
CA PRO A 198 4.28 -73.93 -7.13
C PRO A 198 4.12 -72.52 -6.55
N LEU A 199 3.38 -71.66 -7.25
CA LEU A 199 3.02 -70.32 -6.78
C LEU A 199 1.50 -70.20 -6.60
N LYS A 200 1.07 -69.47 -5.58
CA LYS A 200 -0.34 -69.32 -5.13
C LYS A 200 -1.35 -68.91 -6.23
N ASN A 201 -0.91 -68.18 -7.26
CA ASN A 201 -1.76 -67.67 -8.34
C ASN A 201 -1.40 -68.22 -9.73
N HIS A 202 -0.56 -69.26 -9.80
CA HIS A 202 -0.13 -69.84 -11.06
C HIS A 202 -0.63 -71.28 -11.19
N GLN A 203 -1.05 -71.66 -12.40
CA GLN A 203 -1.49 -73.03 -12.70
C GLN A 203 -0.33 -73.97 -13.08
N LYS A 204 0.87 -73.41 -13.27
CA LYS A 204 2.05 -74.13 -13.77
C LYS A 204 3.23 -73.91 -12.83
N PHE A 205 4.05 -74.94 -12.69
CA PHE A 205 5.31 -74.84 -11.95
C PHE A 205 6.29 -73.90 -12.63
N ILE A 206 7.03 -73.14 -11.83
CA ILE A 206 8.05 -72.21 -12.30
C ILE A 206 9.45 -72.66 -11.90
N SER A 207 10.45 -72.07 -12.55
CA SER A 207 11.87 -72.20 -12.19
C SER A 207 12.33 -70.91 -11.51
N LEU A 208 13.11 -71.05 -10.42
CA LEU A 208 13.69 -69.92 -9.70
C LEU A 208 14.69 -69.14 -10.56
N HIS A 209 15.46 -69.80 -11.43
CA HIS A 209 16.45 -69.14 -12.30
C HIS A 209 15.81 -68.29 -13.41
N ARG A 210 14.58 -68.61 -13.83
CA ARG A 210 13.84 -67.81 -14.84
C ARG A 210 12.90 -66.78 -14.22
N ALA A 211 12.77 -66.79 -12.90
CA ALA A 211 11.99 -65.79 -12.20
C ALA A 211 12.75 -64.45 -12.26
N ASN A 212 12.30 -63.54 -13.12
CA ASN A 212 12.84 -62.17 -13.19
C ASN A 212 12.51 -61.32 -11.94
N GLN A 213 11.86 -61.91 -10.93
CA GLN A 213 11.37 -61.27 -9.72
C GLN A 213 11.63 -62.17 -8.50
N THR A 214 11.77 -61.54 -7.34
CA THR A 214 11.99 -62.23 -6.06
C THR A 214 10.78 -63.07 -5.69
N ILE A 215 11.02 -64.30 -5.22
CA ILE A 215 9.98 -65.22 -4.76
C ILE A 215 9.92 -65.20 -3.24
N PHE A 216 8.72 -65.12 -2.70
CA PHE A 216 8.47 -64.96 -1.27
C PHE A 216 7.77 -66.16 -0.66
N PHE A 217 8.06 -66.42 0.61
CA PHE A 217 7.21 -67.25 1.45
C PHE A 217 5.87 -66.55 1.71
N PRO A 218 4.75 -67.29 1.80
CA PRO A 218 3.50 -66.73 2.26
C PRO A 218 3.62 -66.34 3.74
N SER A 219 2.93 -65.27 4.13
CA SER A 219 2.94 -64.78 5.51
C SER A 219 1.56 -64.30 5.92
N LYS A 220 1.05 -64.82 7.03
CA LYS A 220 -0.21 -64.40 7.64
C LYS A 220 -0.07 -63.13 8.48
N ASN A 221 1.17 -62.74 8.80
CA ASN A 221 1.47 -61.62 9.68
C ASN A 221 1.48 -60.27 8.95
N ILE A 222 1.40 -60.28 7.61
CA ILE A 222 1.52 -59.08 6.79
C ILE A 222 0.25 -58.94 5.96
N GLN A 223 -0.47 -57.85 6.21
CA GLN A 223 -1.61 -57.48 5.39
C GLN A 223 -1.12 -56.64 4.21
N LEU A 224 -1.22 -57.20 3.00
CA LEU A 224 -0.89 -56.53 1.76
C LEU A 224 -2.18 -56.08 1.04
N PRO A 225 -2.15 -54.95 0.31
CA PRO A 225 -3.21 -54.63 -0.63
C PRO A 225 -3.37 -55.75 -1.66
N LYS A 226 -4.62 -56.10 -2.02
CA LYS A 226 -4.91 -57.22 -2.94
C LYS A 226 -4.12 -57.12 -4.24
N LEU A 227 -4.04 -55.95 -4.86
CA LEU A 227 -3.28 -55.73 -6.10
C LEU A 227 -1.80 -56.13 -5.96
N ILE A 228 -1.17 -55.78 -4.84
CA ILE A 228 0.22 -56.12 -4.57
C ILE A 228 0.37 -57.61 -4.26
N GLU A 229 -0.54 -58.17 -3.46
CA GLU A 229 -0.52 -59.61 -3.14
C GLU A 229 -0.65 -60.48 -4.40
N HIS A 230 -1.51 -60.10 -5.35
CA HIS A 230 -1.68 -60.85 -6.59
C HIS A 230 -0.47 -60.74 -7.52
N ASP A 231 0.25 -59.62 -7.45
CA ASP A 231 1.41 -59.35 -8.29
C ASP A 231 2.72 -59.96 -7.76
N LEU A 232 2.81 -60.20 -6.45
CA LEU A 232 3.96 -60.86 -5.82
C LEU A 232 4.02 -62.34 -6.19
N MET A 233 5.23 -62.84 -6.42
CA MET A 233 5.47 -64.27 -6.61
C MET A 233 5.58 -64.97 -5.26
N ILE A 234 4.45 -65.45 -4.75
CA ILE A 234 4.33 -66.14 -3.45
C ILE A 234 4.22 -67.65 -3.65
N ILE A 235 5.06 -68.42 -2.95
CA ILE A 235 4.99 -69.89 -2.96
C ILE A 235 3.67 -70.36 -2.36
N ASP A 236 3.07 -71.37 -2.99
CA ASP A 236 1.84 -71.95 -2.50
C ASP A 236 2.03 -72.66 -1.15
N GLU A 237 1.19 -72.33 -0.16
CA GLU A 237 1.18 -72.97 1.16
C GLU A 237 0.86 -74.48 1.04
N GLU A 238 0.14 -74.91 0.00
CA GLU A 238 -0.16 -76.32 -0.26
C GLU A 238 1.09 -77.21 -0.27
N LEU A 239 2.26 -76.66 -0.63
CA LEU A 239 3.53 -77.38 -0.65
C LEU A 239 3.90 -77.99 0.70
N TRP A 240 3.51 -77.40 1.84
CA TRP A 240 3.78 -77.98 3.17
C TRP A 240 2.53 -78.11 4.04
N MET A 241 1.39 -77.54 3.66
CA MET A 241 0.10 -77.79 4.33
C MET A 241 -0.30 -79.27 4.25
N ASN A 242 0.11 -79.98 3.20
CA ASN A 242 -0.05 -81.43 3.07
C ASN A 242 0.68 -82.23 4.17
N LEU A 243 1.59 -81.60 4.91
CA LEU A 243 2.38 -82.19 5.99
C LEU A 243 2.01 -81.60 7.36
N ALA A 244 0.82 -80.99 7.51
CA ALA A 244 0.41 -80.20 8.68
C ALA A 244 0.59 -80.89 10.05
N GLU A 245 0.64 -82.23 10.08
CA GLU A 245 0.85 -83.02 11.30
C GLU A 245 2.32 -83.19 11.71
N ASN A 246 3.29 -82.86 10.82
CA ASN A 246 4.72 -83.07 11.03
C ASN A 246 5.53 -81.77 10.97
N SER A 247 5.62 -81.08 12.11
CA SER A 247 6.31 -79.78 12.23
C SER A 247 7.79 -79.82 11.85
N ILE A 248 8.44 -80.98 11.99
CA ILE A 248 9.86 -81.16 11.64
C ILE A 248 10.04 -81.10 10.13
N GLU A 249 9.19 -81.81 9.37
CA GLU A 249 9.26 -81.86 7.91
C GLU A 249 8.92 -80.51 7.28
N ILE A 250 7.94 -79.79 7.83
CA ILE A 250 7.63 -78.41 7.41
C ILE A 250 8.87 -77.51 7.55
N ASN A 251 9.59 -77.60 8.67
CA ASN A 251 10.79 -76.80 8.90
C ASN A 251 11.94 -77.21 7.95
N GLN A 252 12.07 -78.50 7.62
CA GLN A 252 13.05 -78.99 6.63
C GLN A 252 12.81 -78.38 5.25
N ILE A 253 11.56 -78.37 4.77
CA ILE A 253 11.17 -77.76 3.50
C ILE A 253 11.45 -76.25 3.53
N GLN A 254 10.97 -75.54 4.55
CA GLN A 254 11.16 -74.09 4.66
C GLN A 254 12.65 -73.71 4.69
N THR A 255 13.46 -74.44 5.46
CA THR A 255 14.92 -74.23 5.51
C THR A 255 15.58 -74.48 4.15
N LEU A 256 15.18 -75.53 3.43
CA LEU A 256 15.69 -75.80 2.08
C LEU A 256 15.32 -74.70 1.09
N LEU A 257 14.08 -74.24 1.13
CA LEU A 257 13.59 -73.16 0.29
C LEU A 257 14.31 -71.84 0.59
N GLU A 258 14.63 -71.54 1.85
CA GLU A 258 15.50 -70.42 2.24
C GLU A 258 16.91 -70.56 1.63
N ARG A 259 17.51 -71.76 1.68
CA ARG A 259 18.82 -72.03 1.04
C ARG A 259 18.77 -71.87 -0.49
N LEU A 260 17.63 -72.13 -1.12
CA LEU A 260 17.40 -71.92 -2.56
C LEU A 260 17.20 -70.44 -2.94
N GLY A 261 17.20 -69.51 -1.98
CA GLY A 261 17.11 -68.07 -2.21
C GLY A 261 15.68 -67.50 -2.13
N ILE A 262 14.71 -68.28 -1.65
CA ILE A 262 13.35 -67.80 -1.41
C ILE A 262 13.34 -66.95 -0.15
N GLN A 263 12.71 -65.78 -0.23
CA GLN A 263 12.82 -64.76 0.80
C GLN A 263 11.60 -64.74 1.71
N ARG A 264 11.79 -64.40 2.99
CA ARG A 264 10.67 -64.19 3.91
C ARG A 264 9.93 -62.91 3.52
N LEU A 265 8.61 -63.03 3.38
CA LEU A 265 7.77 -61.86 3.13
C LEU A 265 7.86 -60.91 4.32
N SER A 266 8.30 -59.68 4.04
CA SER A 266 8.39 -58.57 4.98
C SER A 266 8.09 -57.27 4.25
N HIS A 267 7.59 -56.25 4.95
CA HIS A 267 7.36 -54.92 4.34
C HIS A 267 8.63 -54.38 3.65
N ARG A 268 9.79 -54.56 4.28
CA ARG A 268 11.10 -54.18 3.71
C ARG A 268 11.42 -54.96 2.44
N ALA A 269 11.26 -56.28 2.46
CA ALA A 269 11.58 -57.12 1.30
C ALA A 269 10.66 -56.81 0.10
N VAL A 270 9.37 -56.56 0.35
CA VAL A 270 8.43 -56.14 -0.70
C VAL A 270 8.86 -54.81 -1.33
N CYS A 271 9.25 -53.81 -0.54
CA CYS A 271 9.74 -52.55 -1.09
C CYS A 271 11.06 -52.72 -1.85
N GLU A 272 12.09 -53.26 -1.18
CA GLU A 272 13.47 -53.25 -1.67
C GLU A 272 13.75 -54.24 -2.81
N GLN A 273 13.05 -55.38 -2.83
CA GLN A 273 13.37 -56.51 -3.71
C GLN A 273 12.29 -56.78 -4.77
N HIS A 274 11.12 -56.13 -4.65
CA HIS A 274 10.05 -56.22 -5.64
C HIS A 274 9.69 -54.85 -6.21
N ILE A 275 9.22 -53.91 -5.38
CA ILE A 275 8.72 -52.63 -5.89
C ILE A 275 9.85 -51.79 -6.50
N PHE A 276 10.97 -51.62 -5.80
CA PHE A 276 12.09 -50.81 -6.28
C PHE A 276 12.75 -51.44 -7.52
N THR A 277 12.92 -52.77 -7.53
CA THR A 277 13.50 -53.49 -8.67
C THR A 277 12.62 -53.40 -9.92
N ILE A 278 11.29 -53.34 -9.76
CA ILE A 278 10.37 -53.07 -10.86
C ILE A 278 10.56 -51.66 -11.41
N PHE A 279 10.62 -50.64 -10.55
CA PHE A 279 10.82 -49.25 -11.00
C PHE A 279 12.22 -48.99 -11.59
N GLU A 280 13.25 -49.72 -11.16
CA GLU A 280 14.62 -49.63 -11.68
C GLU A 280 14.79 -50.21 -13.09
N ASN A 281 13.93 -51.16 -13.47
CA ASN A 281 14.02 -51.83 -14.76
C ASN A 281 12.96 -51.30 -15.73
N ASP A 282 13.42 -50.58 -16.75
CA ASP A 282 12.57 -49.94 -17.76
C ASP A 282 11.63 -50.86 -18.52
N ASN A 283 11.91 -52.16 -18.58
CA ASN A 283 11.02 -53.13 -19.21
C ASN A 283 9.94 -53.63 -18.24
N LEU A 284 10.24 -53.73 -16.94
CA LEU A 284 9.35 -54.37 -15.98
C LEU A 284 8.17 -53.48 -15.59
N TRP A 285 8.40 -52.22 -15.21
CA TRP A 285 7.31 -51.36 -14.77
C TRP A 285 6.34 -50.99 -15.91
N LYS A 286 6.83 -50.87 -17.15
CA LYS A 286 6.00 -50.56 -18.33
C LYS A 286 5.03 -51.69 -18.71
N GLU A 287 5.36 -52.93 -18.35
CA GLU A 287 4.48 -54.09 -18.54
C GLU A 287 3.40 -54.20 -17.45
N LYS A 288 3.54 -53.49 -16.33
CA LYS A 288 2.58 -53.54 -15.22
C LYS A 288 1.36 -52.65 -15.51
N PRO A 289 0.16 -53.06 -15.07
CA PRO A 289 -1.02 -52.22 -15.16
C PRO A 289 -0.87 -50.98 -14.24
N PRO A 290 -1.42 -49.82 -14.64
CA PRO A 290 -1.24 -48.56 -13.92
C PRO A 290 -1.73 -48.62 -12.47
N GLU A 291 -2.81 -49.36 -12.22
CA GLU A 291 -3.41 -49.53 -10.89
C GLU A 291 -2.44 -50.23 -9.92
N THR A 292 -1.59 -51.15 -10.42
CA THR A 292 -0.58 -51.82 -9.60
C THR A 292 0.56 -50.87 -9.24
N LEU A 293 1.01 -50.04 -10.17
CA LEU A 293 2.04 -49.04 -9.91
C LEU A 293 1.56 -47.97 -8.91
N ILE A 294 0.30 -47.52 -9.04
CA ILE A 294 -0.33 -46.62 -8.07
C ILE A 294 -0.41 -47.30 -6.70
N ALA A 295 -0.83 -48.56 -6.65
CA ALA A 295 -0.90 -49.33 -5.42
C ALA A 295 0.47 -49.44 -4.73
N TYR A 296 1.56 -49.60 -5.48
CA TYR A 296 2.92 -49.60 -4.92
C TYR A 296 3.27 -48.29 -4.23
N VAL A 297 3.05 -47.14 -4.89
CA VAL A 297 3.33 -45.82 -4.32
C VAL A 297 2.49 -45.60 -3.06
N MET A 298 1.20 -45.93 -3.12
CA MET A 298 0.29 -45.79 -1.97
C MET A 298 0.64 -46.73 -0.82
N TYR A 299 1.12 -47.94 -1.13
CA TYR A 299 1.61 -48.86 -0.11
C TYR A 299 2.87 -48.36 0.59
N ILE A 300 3.83 -47.82 -0.18
CA ILE A 300 5.02 -47.17 0.39
C ILE A 300 4.60 -45.98 1.26
N PHE A 301 3.65 -45.17 0.82
CA PHE A 301 3.09 -44.08 1.61
C PHE A 301 2.50 -44.56 2.95
N GLU A 302 1.70 -45.63 2.94
CA GLU A 302 1.14 -46.21 4.17
C GLU A 302 2.23 -46.77 5.11
N LEU A 303 3.36 -47.23 4.58
CA LEU A 303 4.53 -47.63 5.39
C LEU A 303 5.29 -46.42 5.93
N TRP A 304 5.46 -45.37 5.13
CA TRP A 304 6.08 -44.11 5.54
C TRP A 304 5.29 -43.44 6.67
N LEU A 305 3.96 -43.45 6.59
CA LEU A 305 3.06 -42.96 7.64
C LEU A 305 3.25 -43.65 9.00
N LYS A 306 3.61 -44.93 8.98
CA LYS A 306 3.87 -45.74 10.18
C LYS A 306 5.29 -45.52 10.74
N GLN A 307 6.06 -44.58 10.18
CA GLN A 307 7.45 -44.25 10.56
C GLN A 307 8.39 -45.47 10.52
N ASN A 308 8.24 -46.31 9.51
CA ASN A 308 9.14 -47.46 9.33
C ASN A 308 10.47 -47.01 8.73
N HIS A 309 11.58 -47.15 9.49
CA HIS A 309 12.96 -46.90 9.01
C HIS A 309 13.45 -47.84 7.89
N TYR A 310 12.55 -48.63 7.29
CA TYR A 310 12.88 -49.62 6.27
C TYR A 310 12.81 -49.10 4.84
N ILE A 311 12.37 -47.85 4.61
CA ILE A 311 12.22 -47.28 3.28
C ILE A 311 13.47 -46.45 2.96
N ASP A 312 14.27 -46.89 2.00
CA ASP A 312 15.33 -46.06 1.43
C ASP A 312 14.73 -44.98 0.51
N MET A 313 14.48 -43.80 1.09
CA MET A 313 13.93 -42.65 0.36
C MET A 313 14.85 -42.16 -0.76
N SER A 314 16.17 -42.34 -0.63
CA SER A 314 17.13 -41.91 -1.65
C SER A 314 17.03 -42.77 -2.90
N ARG A 315 16.99 -44.10 -2.69
CA ARG A 315 16.79 -45.08 -3.75
C ARG A 315 15.43 -44.88 -4.42
N LEU A 316 14.37 -44.73 -3.62
CA LEU A 316 13.02 -44.49 -4.15
C LEU A 316 12.95 -43.22 -5.01
N LYS A 317 13.51 -42.10 -4.54
CA LYS A 317 13.50 -40.83 -5.27
C LYS A 317 14.17 -40.93 -6.65
N SER A 318 15.19 -41.77 -6.78
CA SER A 318 15.92 -41.96 -8.03
C SER A 318 15.20 -42.85 -9.05
N THR A 319 14.22 -43.65 -8.64
CA THR A 319 13.62 -44.71 -9.48
C THR A 319 12.13 -44.56 -9.67
N ILE A 320 11.42 -43.97 -8.70
CA ILE A 320 9.96 -43.94 -8.66
C ILE A 320 9.32 -43.32 -9.90
N GLN A 321 8.31 -43.99 -10.41
CA GLN A 321 7.48 -43.52 -11.50
C GLN A 321 6.14 -43.02 -10.95
N ILE A 322 5.81 -41.75 -11.24
CA ILE A 322 4.57 -41.12 -10.81
C ILE A 322 3.67 -40.94 -12.03
N LEU A 323 2.40 -41.33 -11.92
CA LEU A 323 1.38 -41.13 -12.94
C LEU A 323 1.03 -39.64 -13.05
N THR A 324 1.08 -39.12 -14.26
CA THR A 324 0.78 -37.73 -14.59
C THR A 324 -0.22 -37.66 -15.74
N ASN A 325 -0.61 -36.44 -16.12
CA ASN A 325 -1.37 -36.18 -17.35
C ASN A 325 -0.61 -36.53 -18.65
N ASP A 326 0.70 -36.81 -18.59
CA ASP A 326 1.51 -37.35 -19.68
C ASP A 326 2.18 -38.68 -19.27
N ASN A 327 1.36 -39.70 -18.96
CA ASN A 327 1.79 -41.03 -18.53
C ASN A 327 2.68 -41.01 -17.26
N PHE A 328 3.39 -42.10 -16.99
CA PHE A 328 4.33 -42.21 -15.87
C PHE A 328 5.63 -41.46 -16.15
N LYS A 329 6.04 -40.62 -15.20
CA LYS A 329 7.28 -39.83 -15.26
C LYS A 329 8.03 -39.90 -13.94
N GLN A 330 9.36 -39.79 -14.02
CA GLN A 330 10.22 -39.71 -12.84
C GLN A 330 10.37 -38.25 -12.37
N PRO A 331 10.10 -37.96 -11.07
CA PRO A 331 10.26 -36.62 -10.50
C PRO A 331 11.68 -36.06 -10.57
N ILE A 332 12.70 -36.94 -10.60
CA ILE A 332 14.11 -36.50 -10.65
C ILE A 332 14.51 -35.90 -12.00
N HIS A 333 13.83 -36.29 -13.07
CA HIS A 333 14.09 -35.83 -14.44
C HIS A 333 13.03 -34.85 -14.96
N HIS A 334 11.84 -34.84 -14.36
CA HIS A 334 10.72 -34.01 -14.79
C HIS A 334 10.14 -33.24 -13.60
N SER A 335 9.88 -31.96 -13.78
CA SER A 335 9.16 -31.16 -12.79
C SER A 335 7.68 -31.55 -12.81
N ILE A 336 7.24 -32.31 -11.80
CA ILE A 336 5.85 -32.77 -11.64
C ILE A 336 5.16 -31.87 -10.60
N TYR A 337 3.90 -31.52 -10.85
CA TYR A 337 3.15 -30.58 -10.02
C TYR A 337 1.86 -31.17 -9.44
N PHE A 338 1.52 -30.75 -8.23
CA PHE A 338 0.25 -31.11 -7.59
C PHE A 338 -0.95 -30.43 -8.25
N THR A 339 -2.07 -31.14 -8.31
CA THR A 339 -3.38 -30.55 -8.62
C THR A 339 -4.03 -29.98 -7.36
N GLN A 340 -5.12 -29.22 -7.53
CA GLN A 340 -5.91 -28.71 -6.39
C GLN A 340 -6.44 -29.81 -5.47
N LYS A 341 -6.64 -31.04 -5.97
CA LYS A 341 -7.14 -32.14 -5.12
C LYS A 341 -6.14 -32.52 -4.02
N TYR A 342 -4.84 -32.33 -4.25
CA TYR A 342 -3.78 -32.57 -3.25
C TYR A 342 -3.68 -31.45 -2.21
N GLY A 343 -4.30 -30.30 -2.47
CA GLY A 343 -4.23 -29.11 -1.61
C GLY A 343 -3.39 -27.96 -2.20
N ASN A 344 -2.99 -28.06 -3.48
CA ASN A 344 -2.36 -26.95 -4.17
C ASN A 344 -3.31 -25.73 -4.19
N PRO A 345 -2.88 -24.55 -3.70
CA PRO A 345 -3.73 -23.36 -3.68
C PRO A 345 -4.08 -22.84 -5.08
N TYR A 346 -3.32 -23.19 -6.11
CA TYR A 346 -3.50 -22.69 -7.48
C TYR A 346 -4.03 -23.79 -8.41
N ASP A 347 -4.92 -23.44 -9.34
CA ASP A 347 -5.28 -24.31 -10.46
C ASP A 347 -4.28 -24.06 -11.59
N LEU A 348 -3.14 -24.74 -11.59
CA LEU A 348 -2.05 -24.46 -12.54
C LEU A 348 -2.49 -24.49 -14.01
N ALA A 349 -3.40 -25.41 -14.37
CA ALA A 349 -3.90 -25.54 -15.73
C ALA A 349 -4.78 -24.35 -16.15
N LYS A 350 -5.56 -23.77 -15.23
CA LYS A 350 -6.43 -22.62 -15.52
C LYS A 350 -5.73 -21.28 -15.28
N ASP A 351 -5.09 -21.15 -14.14
CA ASP A 351 -4.50 -19.92 -13.63
C ASP A 351 -3.22 -19.56 -14.38
N PHE A 352 -2.49 -20.56 -14.88
CA PHE A 352 -1.18 -20.43 -15.53
C PHE A 352 -1.09 -21.22 -16.85
N HIS A 353 -2.14 -21.14 -17.67
CA HIS A 353 -2.31 -21.90 -18.93
C HIS A 353 -1.23 -21.67 -20.02
N ALA A 354 -0.31 -20.72 -19.83
CA ALA A 354 0.80 -20.47 -20.76
C ALA A 354 1.82 -21.62 -20.82
N TYR A 355 1.92 -22.38 -19.73
CA TYR A 355 2.89 -23.42 -19.56
C TYR A 355 2.18 -24.78 -19.53
N ASN A 356 2.76 -25.77 -20.22
CA ASN A 356 2.25 -27.13 -20.20
C ASN A 356 2.69 -27.83 -18.91
N TRP A 357 1.91 -27.63 -17.85
CA TRP A 357 2.16 -28.24 -16.55
C TRP A 357 2.01 -29.77 -16.62
N LEU A 358 3.06 -30.46 -16.15
CA LEU A 358 3.04 -31.89 -15.93
C LEU A 358 2.37 -32.18 -14.59
N LEU A 359 1.06 -32.39 -14.60
CA LEU A 359 0.24 -32.52 -13.40
C LEU A 359 0.17 -33.97 -12.95
N MET A 360 0.36 -34.20 -11.66
CA MET A 360 0.13 -35.51 -11.05
C MET A 360 -1.32 -35.93 -11.21
N SER A 361 -1.54 -37.20 -11.53
CA SER A 361 -2.90 -37.76 -11.64
C SER A 361 -3.61 -37.73 -10.29
N ASP A 362 -4.91 -37.44 -10.28
CA ASP A 362 -5.74 -37.45 -9.08
C ASP A 362 -6.03 -38.86 -8.54
N GLU A 363 -5.63 -39.92 -9.25
CA GLU A 363 -5.90 -41.31 -8.89
C GLU A 363 -5.19 -41.77 -7.59
N TYR A 364 -4.14 -41.07 -7.14
CA TYR A 364 -3.53 -41.35 -5.83
C TYR A 364 -4.37 -40.85 -4.64
N ILE A 365 -5.46 -40.12 -4.89
CA ILE A 365 -6.38 -39.65 -3.84
C ILE A 365 -7.67 -40.48 -3.88
N PRO A 366 -7.86 -41.40 -2.92
CA PRO A 366 -9.14 -42.08 -2.74
C PRO A 366 -10.26 -41.09 -2.38
N GLU A 367 -11.50 -41.36 -2.83
CA GLU A 367 -12.67 -40.48 -2.63
C GLU A 367 -12.90 -40.08 -1.16
N ASN A 368 -12.54 -40.96 -0.20
CA ASN A 368 -12.77 -40.76 1.24
C ASN A 368 -11.49 -40.42 2.03
N LEU A 369 -10.45 -39.86 1.40
CA LEU A 369 -9.20 -39.53 2.10
C LEU A 369 -9.36 -38.30 3.01
N SER A 370 -9.10 -38.48 4.32
CA SER A 370 -9.19 -37.40 5.30
C SER A 370 -8.20 -36.26 5.01
N VAL A 371 -8.54 -35.03 5.42
CA VAL A 371 -7.70 -33.83 5.20
C VAL A 371 -6.29 -34.01 5.78
N ASN A 372 -6.17 -34.60 6.99
CA ASN A 372 -4.88 -34.86 7.61
C ASN A 372 -4.04 -35.89 6.84
N ARG A 373 -4.67 -36.96 6.31
CA ARG A 373 -3.97 -37.94 5.48
C ARG A 373 -3.52 -37.33 4.17
N ARG A 374 -4.34 -36.47 3.56
CA ARG A 374 -4.00 -35.74 2.33
C ARG A 374 -2.79 -34.83 2.52
N LYS A 375 -2.72 -34.07 3.63
CA LYS A 375 -1.54 -33.26 3.96
C LYS A 375 -0.26 -34.11 4.11
N LYS A 376 -0.38 -35.29 4.72
CA LYS A 376 0.75 -36.22 4.83
C LYS A 376 1.14 -36.83 3.48
N LEU A 377 0.18 -37.11 2.61
CA LEU A 377 0.43 -37.59 1.24
C LEU A 377 1.16 -36.52 0.43
N HIS A 378 0.72 -35.26 0.54
CA HIS A 378 1.38 -34.10 -0.04
C HIS A 378 2.84 -34.01 0.39
N GLN A 379 3.10 -34.11 1.70
CA GLN A 379 4.45 -34.08 2.27
C GLN A 379 5.32 -35.22 1.72
N PHE A 380 4.81 -36.46 1.73
CA PHE A 380 5.53 -37.62 1.21
C PHE A 380 5.90 -37.46 -0.26
N LEU A 381 4.95 -37.02 -1.10
CA LEU A 381 5.18 -36.80 -2.53
C LEU A 381 6.12 -35.60 -2.78
N SER A 382 6.11 -34.59 -1.89
CA SER A 382 7.06 -33.47 -1.93
C SER A 382 8.49 -33.94 -1.66
N GLU A 383 8.70 -34.87 -0.71
CA GLU A 383 10.03 -35.48 -0.45
C GLU A 383 10.59 -36.19 -1.70
N LEU A 384 9.69 -36.77 -2.51
CA LEU A 384 10.02 -37.43 -3.78
C LEU A 384 10.33 -36.46 -4.93
N GLY A 385 10.05 -35.16 -4.78
CA GLY A 385 10.36 -34.13 -5.79
C GLY A 385 9.15 -33.58 -6.56
N VAL A 386 7.93 -33.83 -6.09
CA VAL A 386 6.72 -33.19 -6.62
C VAL A 386 6.56 -31.82 -5.98
N SER A 387 6.13 -30.83 -6.76
CA SER A 387 6.12 -29.42 -6.36
C SER A 387 4.73 -28.79 -6.45
N ASP A 388 4.46 -27.78 -5.63
CA ASP A 388 3.21 -27.00 -5.70
C ASP A 388 3.23 -25.98 -6.84
N PHE A 389 4.39 -25.40 -7.11
CA PHE A 389 4.56 -24.38 -8.12
C PHE A 389 6.03 -24.33 -8.55
N LEU A 390 6.55 -23.17 -8.95
CA LEU A 390 7.95 -22.94 -9.37
C LEU A 390 9.03 -23.30 -8.32
N PHE A 391 8.65 -23.88 -7.17
CA PHE A 391 9.51 -24.12 -6.02
C PHE A 391 9.59 -25.62 -5.66
N PRO A 392 10.77 -26.12 -5.24
CA PRO A 392 12.05 -25.39 -5.13
C PRO A 392 12.64 -25.01 -6.50
N ILE A 393 13.45 -23.95 -6.54
CA ILE A 393 14.06 -23.47 -7.80
C ILE A 393 14.98 -24.55 -8.37
N ASN A 394 14.81 -24.83 -9.66
CA ASN A 394 15.63 -25.75 -10.43
C ASN A 394 16.01 -25.10 -11.78
N ASN A 395 16.71 -25.86 -12.64
CA ASN A 395 17.16 -25.33 -13.93
C ASN A 395 15.99 -24.96 -14.88
N SER A 396 14.83 -25.62 -14.78
CA SER A 396 13.66 -25.33 -15.62
C SER A 396 12.82 -24.16 -15.11
N THR A 397 12.99 -23.71 -13.86
CA THR A 397 12.23 -22.59 -13.27
C THR A 397 12.31 -21.31 -14.10
N TYR A 398 13.48 -20.98 -14.67
CA TYR A 398 13.65 -19.78 -15.49
C TYR A 398 12.85 -19.86 -16.79
N GLU A 399 12.89 -21.01 -17.48
CA GLU A 399 12.13 -21.24 -18.71
C GLU A 399 10.62 -21.20 -18.45
N GLN A 400 10.19 -21.77 -17.33
CA GLN A 400 8.81 -21.75 -16.86
C GLN A 400 8.33 -20.32 -16.61
N PHE A 401 9.05 -19.57 -15.77
CA PHE A 401 8.73 -18.18 -15.49
C PHE A 401 8.69 -17.34 -16.78
N ASN A 402 9.68 -17.49 -17.66
CA ASN A 402 9.72 -16.78 -18.94
C ASN A 402 8.53 -17.13 -19.85
N SER A 403 8.09 -18.38 -19.84
CA SER A 403 6.91 -18.82 -20.60
C SER A 403 5.62 -18.19 -20.05
N LEU A 404 5.50 -18.07 -18.73
CA LEU A 404 4.36 -17.41 -18.08
C LEU A 404 4.29 -15.93 -18.43
N ILE A 405 5.39 -15.18 -18.31
CA ILE A 405 5.37 -13.74 -18.54
C ILE A 405 5.17 -13.36 -20.02
N LYS A 406 5.48 -14.26 -20.96
CA LYS A 406 5.37 -14.03 -22.41
C LYS A 406 3.93 -13.79 -22.92
N ILE A 407 2.91 -14.24 -22.17
CA ILE A 407 1.50 -13.98 -22.51
C ILE A 407 1.13 -12.50 -22.28
N GLU A 408 1.87 -11.80 -21.43
CA GLU A 408 1.60 -10.41 -21.05
C GLU A 408 0.19 -10.18 -20.45
N SER A 409 -0.40 -11.22 -19.83
CA SER A 409 -1.71 -11.13 -19.19
C SER A 409 -1.62 -10.53 -17.79
N ILE A 410 -2.21 -9.34 -17.61
CA ILE A 410 -2.26 -8.66 -16.32
C ILE A 410 -2.86 -9.57 -15.23
N SER A 411 -3.99 -10.24 -15.50
CA SER A 411 -4.66 -11.07 -14.49
C SER A 411 -3.82 -12.28 -14.05
N MET A 412 -3.12 -12.91 -14.99
CA MET A 412 -2.21 -14.02 -14.70
C MET A 412 -0.99 -13.54 -13.92
N ASN A 413 -0.39 -12.42 -14.33
CA ASN A 413 0.76 -11.84 -13.65
C ASN A 413 0.43 -11.34 -12.23
N LYS A 414 -0.83 -10.92 -11.95
CA LYS A 414 -1.29 -10.66 -10.57
C LYS A 414 -1.23 -11.92 -9.72
N ARG A 415 -1.72 -13.04 -10.23
CA ARG A 415 -1.66 -14.34 -9.53
C ARG A 415 -0.22 -14.82 -9.38
N LEU A 416 0.60 -14.65 -10.42
CA LEU A 416 2.03 -14.97 -10.37
C LEU A 416 2.74 -14.17 -9.28
N PHE A 417 2.47 -12.87 -9.19
CA PHE A 417 3.04 -12.01 -8.14
C PHE A 417 2.63 -12.47 -6.75
N LEU A 418 1.34 -12.74 -6.52
CA LEU A 418 0.85 -13.24 -5.23
C LEU A 418 1.48 -14.59 -4.88
N ALA A 419 1.59 -15.51 -5.85
CA ALA A 419 2.20 -16.82 -5.62
C ALA A 419 3.69 -16.75 -5.28
N LEU A 420 4.44 -15.86 -5.95
CA LEU A 420 5.85 -15.60 -5.62
C LEU A 420 5.99 -14.91 -4.26
N GLN A 421 5.09 -13.98 -3.92
CA GLN A 421 5.08 -13.29 -2.63
C GLN A 421 4.83 -14.24 -1.45
N GLU A 422 3.82 -15.12 -1.57
CA GLU A 422 3.46 -16.11 -0.54
C GLU A 422 4.58 -17.13 -0.28
N ASN A 423 5.39 -17.42 -1.30
CA ASN A 423 6.44 -18.43 -1.25
C ASN A 423 7.87 -17.84 -1.26
N SER A 424 8.01 -16.54 -1.00
CA SER A 424 9.30 -15.82 -1.01
C SER A 424 10.39 -16.51 -0.17
N SER A 425 10.03 -17.05 0.99
CA SER A 425 10.97 -17.78 1.87
C SER A 425 11.66 -19.00 1.21
N LEU A 426 11.06 -19.58 0.16
CA LEU A 426 11.63 -20.75 -0.53
C LEU A 426 12.74 -20.40 -1.51
N PHE A 427 12.89 -19.12 -1.88
CA PHE A 427 13.84 -18.71 -2.91
C PHE A 427 14.59 -17.41 -2.66
N ASN A 428 14.33 -16.72 -1.54
CA ASN A 428 15.00 -15.47 -1.22
C ASN A 428 16.54 -15.59 -1.19
N ASP A 429 17.09 -16.78 -0.92
CA ASP A 429 18.54 -17.05 -0.96
C ASP A 429 19.10 -17.18 -2.39
N ASN A 430 18.26 -17.23 -3.43
CA ASN A 430 18.67 -17.41 -4.82
C ASN A 430 18.84 -16.05 -5.53
N GLU A 431 20.00 -15.43 -5.35
CA GLU A 431 20.32 -14.11 -5.92
C GLU A 431 20.14 -14.03 -7.45
N LEU A 432 20.46 -15.11 -8.17
CA LEU A 432 20.32 -15.17 -9.63
C LEU A 432 18.86 -15.07 -10.06
N PHE A 433 17.96 -15.75 -9.36
CA PHE A 433 16.53 -15.71 -9.67
C PHE A 433 15.92 -14.35 -9.32
N ILE A 434 16.27 -13.79 -8.16
CA ILE A 434 15.84 -12.43 -7.78
C ILE A 434 16.33 -11.39 -8.80
N LYS A 435 17.56 -11.49 -9.28
CA LYS A 435 18.08 -10.63 -10.35
C LYS A 435 17.28 -10.80 -11.65
N HIS A 436 16.90 -12.02 -12.01
CA HIS A 436 16.06 -12.29 -13.17
C HIS A 436 14.65 -11.67 -13.03
N LEU A 437 14.05 -11.76 -11.83
CA LEU A 437 12.77 -11.09 -11.53
C LEU A 437 12.86 -9.57 -11.65
N LYS A 438 13.98 -8.96 -11.22
CA LYS A 438 14.26 -7.51 -11.32
C LYS A 438 14.32 -7.01 -12.77
N GLU A 439 14.95 -7.80 -13.63
CA GLU A 439 15.24 -7.39 -15.01
C GLU A 439 14.06 -7.65 -15.97
N SER A 440 13.15 -8.54 -15.58
CA SER A 440 11.97 -8.96 -16.35
C SER A 440 10.80 -7.96 -16.29
N ILE A 441 10.01 -7.90 -17.36
CA ILE A 441 8.79 -7.09 -17.46
C ILE A 441 7.60 -8.00 -17.13
N TRP A 442 7.11 -7.95 -15.90
CA TRP A 442 6.09 -8.91 -15.46
C TRP A 442 5.22 -8.42 -14.30
N ILE A 443 5.57 -7.31 -13.66
CA ILE A 443 4.84 -6.84 -12.48
C ILE A 443 3.62 -6.07 -12.95
N PRO A 444 2.41 -6.42 -12.50
CA PRO A 444 1.20 -5.66 -12.81
C PRO A 444 1.28 -4.24 -12.27
N THR A 445 1.12 -3.29 -13.17
CA THR A 445 1.28 -1.86 -12.90
C THR A 445 0.03 -1.12 -13.33
N VAL A 446 -0.32 -0.10 -12.55
CA VAL A 446 -1.37 0.86 -12.86
C VAL A 446 -0.78 2.26 -12.92
N GLN A 447 -1.09 2.98 -13.99
CA GLN A 447 -0.80 4.39 -14.12
C GLN A 447 -2.08 5.14 -14.47
N ILE A 448 -2.29 6.30 -13.85
CA ILE A 448 -3.46 7.13 -14.06
C ILE A 448 -3.02 8.40 -14.78
N PHE A 449 -3.81 8.81 -15.77
CA PHE A 449 -3.60 10.02 -16.53
C PHE A 449 -4.90 10.81 -16.61
N TYR A 450 -4.74 12.12 -16.61
CA TYR A 450 -5.82 13.07 -16.76
C TYR A 450 -5.74 13.72 -18.13
N SER A 451 -6.88 13.80 -18.81
CA SER A 451 -7.03 14.61 -20.02
C SER A 451 -8.17 15.60 -19.81
N TYR A 452 -7.94 16.84 -20.19
CA TYR A 452 -8.96 17.88 -20.10
C TYR A 452 -9.69 18.04 -21.42
N ASN A 453 -11.01 17.98 -21.37
CA ASN A 453 -11.85 18.27 -22.50
C ASN A 453 -12.22 19.76 -22.49
N GLU A 454 -11.53 20.56 -23.31
CA GLU A 454 -11.74 22.01 -23.40
C GLU A 454 -13.17 22.40 -23.77
N GLN A 455 -13.95 21.50 -24.38
CA GLN A 455 -15.32 21.78 -24.82
C GLN A 455 -16.36 21.54 -23.72
N THR A 456 -16.17 20.52 -22.88
CA THR A 456 -17.11 20.17 -21.80
C THR A 456 -16.67 20.69 -20.43
N ASN A 457 -15.44 21.19 -20.32
CA ASN A 457 -14.81 21.60 -19.06
C ASN A 457 -14.70 20.43 -18.06
N ASP A 458 -14.71 19.20 -18.56
CA ASP A 458 -14.58 17.97 -17.77
C ASP A 458 -13.15 17.42 -17.84
N ILE A 459 -12.80 16.68 -16.78
CA ILE A 459 -11.53 15.98 -16.66
C ILE A 459 -11.80 14.49 -16.83
N ASP A 460 -11.31 13.94 -17.93
CA ASP A 460 -11.38 12.51 -18.22
C ASP A 460 -10.26 11.75 -17.51
N LEU A 461 -10.65 10.63 -16.89
CA LEU A 461 -9.80 9.81 -16.04
C LEU A 461 -9.40 8.53 -16.79
N ASN A 462 -8.16 8.49 -17.28
CA ASN A 462 -7.64 7.37 -18.04
C ASN A 462 -6.76 6.48 -17.15
N LYS A 463 -7.15 5.22 -17.00
CA LYS A 463 -6.41 4.22 -16.22
C LYS A 463 -5.76 3.21 -17.17
N ILE A 464 -4.44 3.20 -17.22
CA ILE A 464 -3.67 2.25 -18.03
C ILE A 464 -3.13 1.17 -17.09
N ARG A 465 -3.44 -0.09 -17.42
CA ARG A 465 -2.83 -1.26 -16.79
C ARG A 465 -1.85 -1.89 -17.76
N ARG A 466 -0.66 -2.21 -17.28
CA ARG A 466 0.39 -2.86 -18.07
C ARG A 466 1.31 -3.69 -17.18
N LEU A 467 2.27 -4.37 -17.78
CA LEU A 467 3.38 -4.98 -17.07
C LEU A 467 4.61 -4.09 -17.20
N ASP A 468 5.36 -3.88 -16.11
CA ASP A 468 6.61 -3.12 -16.11
C ASP A 468 7.68 -3.83 -15.24
N LYS A 469 8.89 -3.27 -15.20
CA LYS A 469 9.99 -3.71 -14.36
C LYS A 469 9.86 -3.12 -12.96
N ALA A 470 10.29 -3.87 -11.95
CA ALA A 470 10.18 -3.46 -10.54
C ALA A 470 10.73 -2.06 -10.25
N LYS A 471 11.91 -1.74 -10.80
CA LYS A 471 12.59 -0.45 -10.59
C LYS A 471 11.82 0.79 -11.06
N ASN A 472 10.77 0.63 -11.85
CA ASN A 472 9.94 1.73 -12.37
C ASN A 472 8.63 1.88 -11.57
N ILE A 473 8.37 1.01 -10.60
CA ILE A 473 7.08 0.83 -9.95
C ILE A 473 7.21 1.18 -8.47
N TYR A 474 6.28 2.00 -8.01
CA TYR A 474 6.18 2.45 -6.63
C TYR A 474 5.19 1.62 -5.84
N LEU A 475 5.50 1.43 -4.56
CA LEU A 475 4.53 0.91 -3.61
C LEU A 475 3.44 1.95 -3.34
N ARG A 476 2.23 1.45 -3.13
CA ARG A 476 1.08 2.31 -2.85
C ARG A 476 0.97 2.58 -1.34
N THR A 477 1.98 3.26 -0.80
CA THR A 477 1.99 3.68 0.61
C THR A 477 1.41 5.08 0.75
N GLN A 478 0.88 5.41 1.93
CA GLN A 478 0.32 6.74 2.19
C GLN A 478 1.35 7.86 1.95
N GLN A 479 2.62 7.64 2.31
CA GLN A 479 3.68 8.62 2.10
C GLN A 479 3.94 8.88 0.61
N ILE A 480 4.01 7.82 -0.21
CA ILE A 480 4.21 7.95 -1.66
C ILE A 480 3.00 8.60 -2.30
N GLU A 481 1.78 8.20 -1.93
CA GLU A 481 0.56 8.80 -2.49
C GLU A 481 0.42 10.29 -2.13
N GLN A 482 0.85 10.70 -0.93
CA GLN A 482 0.82 12.10 -0.53
C GLN A 482 1.81 12.98 -1.32
N LEU A 483 2.94 12.43 -1.79
CA LEU A 483 4.01 13.17 -2.47
C LEU A 483 4.01 13.02 -3.99
N PHE A 484 3.67 11.85 -4.52
CA PHE A 484 3.68 11.60 -5.96
C PHE A 484 2.28 11.45 -6.55
N GLY A 485 1.24 11.41 -5.70
CA GLY A 485 -0.15 11.44 -6.14
C GLY A 485 -0.42 10.36 -7.16
N GLN A 486 -0.74 10.76 -8.40
CA GLN A 486 -1.01 9.85 -9.50
C GLN A 486 0.03 9.91 -10.62
N HIS A 487 1.12 10.64 -10.39
CA HIS A 487 2.13 10.96 -11.39
C HIS A 487 3.21 9.89 -11.55
N VAL A 488 3.12 8.83 -10.75
CA VAL A 488 4.00 7.67 -10.81
C VAL A 488 3.21 6.40 -11.08
N GLN A 489 3.95 5.35 -11.40
CA GLN A 489 3.40 4.04 -11.68
C GLN A 489 3.30 3.25 -10.39
N TYR A 490 2.10 2.82 -10.03
CA TYR A 490 1.89 2.02 -8.83
C TYR A 490 1.75 0.55 -9.16
N ILE A 491 2.11 -0.29 -8.22
CA ILE A 491 1.76 -1.71 -8.28
C ILE A 491 0.23 -1.90 -8.26
N ASP A 492 -0.28 -2.77 -9.13
CA ASP A 492 -1.72 -3.12 -9.22
C ASP A 492 -1.98 -4.51 -8.58
N VAL A 493 -1.29 -4.81 -7.48
CA VAL A 493 -1.38 -6.07 -6.71
C VAL A 493 -1.37 -5.76 -5.21
N GLU A 494 -2.06 -6.59 -4.43
CA GLU A 494 -2.02 -6.51 -2.96
C GLU A 494 -0.66 -6.97 -2.43
N ILE A 495 -0.03 -6.12 -1.63
CA ILE A 495 1.27 -6.41 -1.00
C ILE A 495 1.04 -6.94 0.40
N ASN A 496 1.74 -8.02 0.70
CA ASN A 496 1.84 -8.54 2.05
C ASN A 496 2.91 -7.77 2.82
N THR A 497 2.49 -6.92 3.76
CA THR A 497 3.39 -6.09 4.59
C THR A 497 4.35 -6.90 5.47
N ASN A 498 4.09 -8.20 5.67
CA ASN A 498 4.97 -9.08 6.44
C ASN A 498 6.07 -9.74 5.59
N SER A 499 6.10 -9.49 4.27
CA SER A 499 7.08 -10.04 3.34
C SER A 499 8.06 -8.98 2.88
N SER A 500 9.36 -9.31 2.85
CA SER A 500 10.40 -8.48 2.23
C SER A 500 10.40 -8.55 0.70
N PHE A 501 9.58 -9.42 0.10
CA PHE A 501 9.63 -9.73 -1.34
C PHE A 501 9.56 -8.50 -2.24
N ALA A 502 8.68 -7.54 -1.92
CA ALA A 502 8.55 -6.30 -2.68
C ALA A 502 9.86 -5.50 -2.75
N ASN A 503 10.60 -5.47 -1.63
CA ASN A 503 11.90 -4.82 -1.53
C ASN A 503 12.99 -5.67 -2.20
N ASP A 504 12.93 -6.99 -2.01
CA ASP A 504 13.89 -7.94 -2.58
C ASP A 504 13.90 -7.88 -4.10
N ILE A 505 12.74 -7.71 -4.76
CA ILE A 505 12.62 -7.51 -6.21
C ILE A 505 12.85 -6.06 -6.66
N GLY A 506 13.04 -5.11 -5.74
CA GLY A 506 13.39 -3.73 -6.06
C GLY A 506 12.23 -2.83 -6.47
N LEU A 507 11.04 -3.03 -5.88
CA LEU A 507 9.99 -2.02 -5.92
C LEU A 507 10.39 -0.80 -5.07
N ILE A 508 9.91 0.38 -5.45
CA ILE A 508 10.27 1.63 -4.75
C ILE A 508 9.33 1.80 -3.54
N GLU A 509 9.86 1.53 -2.34
CA GLU A 509 9.15 1.73 -1.07
C GLU A 509 9.42 3.11 -0.43
N HIS A 510 10.61 3.66 -0.64
CA HIS A 510 11.04 4.91 -0.03
C HIS A 510 11.38 5.96 -1.09
N ILE A 511 10.97 7.20 -0.82
CA ILE A 511 11.25 8.37 -1.65
C ILE A 511 12.29 9.22 -0.93
N THR A 512 13.31 9.66 -1.67
CA THR A 512 14.29 10.65 -1.20
C THR A 512 13.91 12.07 -1.62
N LEU A 513 14.50 13.08 -0.96
CA LEU A 513 14.32 14.49 -1.36
C LEU A 513 14.69 14.75 -2.83
N ASN A 514 15.70 14.05 -3.35
CA ASN A 514 16.11 14.17 -4.75
C ASN A 514 15.04 13.62 -5.71
N ASP A 515 14.36 12.54 -5.34
CA ASP A 515 13.26 11.99 -6.14
C ASP A 515 12.09 12.99 -6.19
N VAL A 516 11.73 13.60 -5.06
CA VAL A 516 10.69 14.64 -5.00
C VAL A 516 11.06 15.85 -5.84
N THR A 517 12.28 16.35 -5.68
CA THR A 517 12.76 17.55 -6.38
C THR A 517 12.84 17.31 -7.88
N SER A 518 13.39 16.18 -8.32
CA SER A 518 13.49 15.84 -9.74
C SER A 518 12.12 15.65 -10.38
N MET A 519 11.18 15.04 -9.66
CA MET A 519 9.81 14.85 -10.13
C MET A 519 9.07 16.19 -10.23
N LEU A 520 9.17 17.06 -9.22
CA LEU A 520 8.60 18.41 -9.25
C LEU A 520 9.14 19.20 -10.44
N LEU A 521 10.45 19.23 -10.65
CA LEU A 521 11.07 19.90 -11.79
C LEU A 521 10.63 19.32 -13.13
N ASN A 522 10.31 18.02 -13.19
CA ASN A 522 9.75 17.41 -14.38
C ASN A 522 8.30 17.87 -14.62
N TRP A 523 7.49 18.00 -13.56
CA TRP A 523 6.14 18.54 -13.65
C TRP A 523 6.12 20.00 -14.10
N CYS A 524 7.08 20.81 -13.64
CA CYS A 524 7.25 22.22 -14.03
C CYS A 524 7.48 22.41 -15.54
N LYS A 525 7.96 21.38 -16.27
CA LYS A 525 8.16 21.44 -17.73
C LYS A 525 6.86 21.32 -18.52
N ASN A 526 5.79 20.81 -17.89
CA ASN A 526 4.50 20.63 -18.56
C ASN A 526 3.79 21.97 -18.73
N SER A 527 3.21 22.21 -19.90
CA SER A 527 2.45 23.44 -20.17
C SER A 527 1.16 23.56 -19.36
N ILE A 528 0.57 22.41 -19.02
CA ILE A 528 -0.58 22.24 -18.13
C ILE A 528 -0.29 21.02 -17.26
N PHE A 529 -0.42 21.16 -15.96
CA PHE A 529 -0.24 20.09 -14.99
C PHE A 529 -1.55 19.82 -14.25
N TYR A 530 -1.87 18.54 -14.04
CA TYR A 530 -3.15 18.12 -13.45
C TYR A 530 -2.92 17.58 -12.05
N THR A 531 -3.28 18.33 -11.03
CA THR A 531 -3.08 17.93 -9.64
C THR A 531 -4.13 18.57 -8.76
N SER A 532 -4.26 18.10 -7.51
CA SER A 532 -5.04 18.82 -6.50
C SER A 532 -4.17 19.82 -5.74
N ILE A 533 -4.83 20.81 -5.13
CA ILE A 533 -4.17 21.76 -4.23
C ILE A 533 -3.61 21.03 -3.01
N TYR A 534 -4.36 20.06 -2.47
CA TYR A 534 -3.90 19.24 -1.35
C TYR A 534 -2.58 18.51 -1.64
N HIS A 535 -2.42 17.96 -2.86
CA HIS A 535 -1.17 17.31 -3.25
C HIS A 535 0.00 18.31 -3.28
N MET A 536 -0.19 19.50 -3.86
CA MET A 536 0.86 20.53 -3.89
C MET A 536 1.20 21.05 -2.49
N GLN A 537 0.22 21.16 -1.59
CA GLN A 537 0.47 21.52 -0.20
C GLN A 537 1.41 20.51 0.48
N ASN A 538 1.20 19.20 0.27
CA ASN A 538 2.08 18.16 0.81
C ASN A 538 3.50 18.27 0.24
N ILE A 539 3.64 18.57 -1.07
CA ILE A 539 4.93 18.79 -1.71
C ILE A 539 5.68 19.96 -1.08
N TYR A 540 5.04 21.13 -0.94
CA TYR A 540 5.70 22.30 -0.34
C TYR A 540 6.04 22.06 1.13
N GLN A 541 5.17 21.39 1.88
CA GLN A 541 5.44 20.99 3.26
C GLN A 541 6.67 20.09 3.33
N TYR A 542 6.74 19.06 2.49
CA TYR A 542 7.83 18.09 2.50
C TYR A 542 9.17 18.73 2.14
N ILE A 543 9.21 19.59 1.11
CA ILE A 543 10.44 20.30 0.74
C ILE A 543 10.84 21.28 1.85
N TYR A 544 9.89 21.99 2.46
CA TYR A 544 10.14 22.88 3.59
C TYR A 544 10.77 22.15 4.80
N GLU A 545 10.29 20.94 5.12
CA GLU A 545 10.77 20.17 6.27
C GLU A 545 12.11 19.46 6.03
N ASN A 546 12.43 19.08 4.79
CA ASN A 546 13.56 18.19 4.48
C ASN A 546 14.71 18.87 3.72
N MET A 547 14.49 20.02 3.09
CA MET A 547 15.51 20.74 2.32
C MET A 547 16.23 21.80 3.15
N SER A 548 17.52 22.03 2.89
CA SER A 548 18.24 23.14 3.54
C SER A 548 17.77 24.50 2.99
N ILE A 549 17.89 25.55 3.81
CA ILE A 549 17.47 26.91 3.41
C ILE A 549 18.18 27.40 2.14
N ASN A 550 19.44 27.01 1.94
CA ASN A 550 20.21 27.43 0.76
C ASN A 550 19.73 26.71 -0.51
N GLU A 551 19.58 25.39 -0.46
CA GLU A 551 19.05 24.59 -1.58
C GLU A 551 17.63 25.01 -1.95
N LEU A 552 16.80 25.32 -0.95
CA LEU A 552 15.44 25.79 -1.14
C LEU A 552 15.41 27.15 -1.87
N LYS A 553 16.27 28.08 -1.48
CA LYS A 553 16.41 29.38 -2.16
C LYS A 553 16.91 29.21 -3.59
N GLU A 554 17.85 28.31 -3.83
CA GLU A 554 18.31 27.98 -5.19
C GLU A 554 17.18 27.36 -6.03
N LEU A 555 16.39 26.45 -5.46
CA LEU A 555 15.28 25.81 -6.15
C LEU A 555 14.21 26.84 -6.56
N ILE A 556 13.82 27.72 -5.63
CA ILE A 556 12.77 28.73 -5.83
C ILE A 556 13.20 29.81 -6.84
N ASN A 557 14.45 30.30 -6.74
CA ASN A 557 14.90 31.40 -7.58
C ASN A 557 15.19 30.97 -9.03
N ASN A 558 15.52 29.69 -9.24
CA ASN A 558 15.91 29.19 -10.57
C ASN A 558 14.78 28.49 -11.32
N ASN A 559 13.65 28.17 -10.67
CA ASN A 559 12.60 27.35 -11.27
C ASN A 559 11.19 27.91 -10.98
N SER A 560 10.29 27.74 -11.93
CA SER A 560 8.85 28.01 -11.74
C SER A 560 8.22 26.84 -10.99
N ILE A 561 8.13 26.93 -9.65
CA ILE A 561 7.63 25.84 -8.81
C ILE A 561 6.26 26.11 -8.17
N PHE A 562 5.72 27.31 -8.31
CA PHE A 562 4.46 27.69 -7.67
C PHE A 562 3.26 27.31 -8.56
N PHE A 563 2.59 26.22 -8.22
CA PHE A 563 1.39 25.73 -8.92
C PHE A 563 0.15 26.58 -8.63
N ILE A 564 -0.54 27.03 -9.68
CA ILE A 564 -1.80 27.79 -9.62
C ILE A 564 -2.80 27.20 -10.63
N PRO A 565 -4.04 26.87 -10.21
CA PRO A 565 -5.09 26.38 -11.10
C PRO A 565 -5.52 27.40 -12.18
N ILE A 566 -5.88 26.92 -13.37
CA ILE A 566 -6.36 27.75 -14.50
C ILE A 566 -7.83 28.15 -14.32
N SER A 567 -8.65 27.25 -13.77
CA SER A 567 -10.11 27.44 -13.66
C SER A 567 -10.51 27.53 -12.19
N SER A 568 -11.22 28.59 -11.81
CA SER A 568 -11.91 28.73 -10.52
C SER A 568 -13.24 27.97 -10.50
N SER A 569 -13.33 26.83 -11.18
CA SER A 569 -14.54 26.02 -11.25
C SER A 569 -14.78 25.31 -9.94
N SER A 570 -15.49 25.98 -9.03
CA SER A 570 -16.54 25.46 -8.13
C SER A 570 -16.44 24.01 -7.60
N SER A 571 -15.25 23.47 -7.33
CA SER A 571 -15.09 22.35 -6.42
C SER A 571 -14.87 22.89 -5.03
N SER A 572 -15.77 22.56 -4.11
CA SER A 572 -15.62 22.88 -2.69
C SER A 572 -14.50 22.09 -2.01
N ASP A 573 -13.97 21.04 -2.65
CA ASP A 573 -12.95 20.16 -2.08
C ASP A 573 -11.57 20.42 -2.69
N ARG A 574 -10.58 20.72 -1.83
CA ARG A 574 -9.16 20.92 -2.21
C ARG A 574 -8.49 19.64 -2.72
N LYS A 575 -9.14 18.49 -2.57
CA LYS A 575 -8.68 17.19 -3.08
C LYS A 575 -9.04 16.94 -4.53
N ASP A 576 -9.94 17.74 -5.11
CA ASP A 576 -10.30 17.60 -6.51
C ASP A 576 -9.12 17.98 -7.41
N ILE A 577 -9.01 17.26 -8.53
CA ILE A 577 -7.92 17.42 -9.47
C ILE A 577 -8.28 18.53 -10.43
N VAL A 578 -7.36 19.48 -10.60
CA VAL A 578 -7.57 20.68 -11.41
C VAL A 578 -6.41 20.88 -12.39
N PRO A 579 -6.67 21.39 -13.60
CA PRO A 579 -5.61 21.85 -14.48
C PRO A 579 -5.00 23.14 -13.93
N GLY A 580 -3.67 23.22 -13.93
CA GLY A 580 -2.93 24.40 -13.48
C GLY A 580 -1.58 24.57 -14.16
N ARG A 581 -0.90 25.65 -13.79
CA ARG A 581 0.42 26.03 -14.30
C ARG A 581 1.36 26.37 -13.17
N PHE A 582 2.65 26.24 -13.44
CA PHE A 582 3.70 26.61 -12.50
C PHE A 582 4.29 27.98 -12.84
N PHE A 583 4.52 28.79 -11.81
CA PHE A 583 5.02 30.16 -11.91
C PHE A 583 6.28 30.36 -11.07
N SER A 584 7.11 31.32 -11.49
CA SER A 584 8.32 31.74 -10.77
C SER A 584 7.99 32.68 -9.61
N ILE A 585 8.94 32.87 -8.69
CA ILE A 585 8.78 33.81 -7.56
C ILE A 585 8.49 35.25 -8.03
N SER A 586 8.99 35.65 -9.20
CA SER A 586 8.75 36.98 -9.81
C SER A 586 7.38 37.13 -10.49
N GLU A 587 6.59 36.06 -10.53
CA GLU A 587 5.26 36.04 -11.19
C GLU A 587 4.13 35.82 -10.19
N VAL A 588 4.43 35.66 -8.89
CA VAL A 588 3.43 35.36 -7.85
C VAL A 588 3.49 36.33 -6.69
N CYS A 589 2.34 36.57 -6.06
CA CYS A 589 2.25 37.28 -4.79
C CYS A 589 1.24 36.59 -3.87
N TRP A 590 1.30 36.90 -2.57
CA TRP A 590 0.45 36.24 -1.60
C TRP A 590 -1.02 36.64 -1.78
N CYS A 591 -1.36 37.92 -1.60
CA CYS A 591 -2.73 38.40 -1.77
C CYS A 591 -2.77 39.79 -2.42
N ASP A 592 -3.98 40.26 -2.75
CA ASP A 592 -4.25 41.63 -3.16
C ASP A 592 -5.05 42.33 -2.05
N ALA A 593 -4.43 43.24 -1.30
CA ALA A 593 -5.11 44.00 -0.24
C ALA A 593 -6.33 44.82 -0.72
N THR A 594 -6.44 45.07 -2.03
CA THR A 594 -7.56 45.80 -2.63
C THR A 594 -8.65 44.91 -3.20
N ASN A 595 -8.36 43.63 -3.50
CA ASN A 595 -9.19 42.71 -4.30
C ASN A 595 -9.62 43.26 -5.68
N LEU A 596 -8.99 44.33 -6.17
CA LEU A 596 -9.36 44.99 -7.41
C LEU A 596 -8.81 44.27 -8.63
N LEU A 597 -7.70 43.53 -8.50
CA LEU A 597 -7.17 42.73 -9.59
C LEU A 597 -8.15 41.64 -10.03
N VAL A 598 -8.81 40.98 -9.07
CA VAL A 598 -9.86 40.00 -9.35
C VAL A 598 -11.07 40.68 -9.97
N LYS A 599 -11.50 41.82 -9.41
CA LYS A 599 -12.66 42.60 -9.91
C LYS A 599 -12.51 43.03 -11.37
N TYR A 600 -11.31 43.46 -11.77
CA TYR A 600 -11.03 43.98 -13.11
C TYR A 600 -10.39 42.98 -14.07
N SER A 601 -10.18 41.73 -13.65
CA SER A 601 -9.50 40.66 -14.39
C SER A 601 -10.01 40.44 -15.83
N SER A 602 -11.30 40.67 -16.11
CA SER A 602 -11.88 40.53 -17.44
C SER A 602 -11.50 41.65 -18.42
N SER A 603 -11.25 42.85 -17.89
CA SER A 603 -11.00 44.08 -18.67
C SER A 603 -9.52 44.50 -18.64
N PHE A 604 -8.79 44.13 -17.59
CA PHE A 604 -7.39 44.45 -17.38
C PHE A 604 -6.51 43.27 -17.77
N LYS A 605 -5.98 43.29 -19.00
CA LYS A 605 -5.25 42.16 -19.61
C LYS A 605 -3.73 42.20 -19.40
N THR A 606 -3.21 43.21 -18.71
CA THR A 606 -1.77 43.29 -18.40
C THR A 606 -1.36 42.17 -17.45
N ILE A 607 -0.12 41.71 -17.60
CA ILE A 607 0.47 40.67 -16.74
C ILE A 607 0.58 41.26 -15.33
N PHE A 608 -0.01 40.58 -14.35
CA PHE A 608 0.13 40.85 -12.93
C PHE A 608 0.55 39.59 -12.19
N HIS A 609 1.13 39.74 -11.01
CA HIS A 609 1.46 38.62 -10.14
C HIS A 609 0.21 37.78 -9.81
N TYR A 610 0.30 36.46 -9.99
CA TYR A 610 -0.78 35.54 -9.66
C TYR A 610 -0.91 35.34 -8.14
N LEU A 611 -2.16 35.24 -7.66
CA LEU A 611 -2.48 35.17 -6.23
C LEU A 611 -2.39 33.74 -5.68
N LEU A 612 -1.69 33.56 -4.56
CA LEU A 612 -1.52 32.26 -3.90
C LEU A 612 -2.44 32.05 -2.68
N GLU A 613 -2.85 33.12 -2.01
CA GLU A 613 -3.69 33.08 -0.81
C GLU A 613 -4.99 32.27 -0.95
N PRO A 614 -5.74 32.34 -2.08
CA PRO A 614 -6.97 31.57 -2.25
C PRO A 614 -6.77 30.04 -2.13
N TYR A 615 -5.57 29.56 -2.44
CA TYR A 615 -5.26 28.13 -2.54
C TYR A 615 -4.42 27.63 -1.34
N TYR A 616 -3.50 28.45 -0.84
CA TYR A 616 -2.47 28.01 0.11
C TYR A 616 -2.54 28.66 1.49
N ASN A 617 -3.67 29.27 1.87
CA ASN A 617 -3.80 30.02 3.12
C ASN A 617 -3.32 29.29 4.39
N GLU A 618 -3.47 27.96 4.47
CA GLU A 618 -2.99 27.14 5.59
C GLU A 618 -1.47 27.11 5.75
N GLN A 619 -0.73 27.35 4.66
CA GLN A 619 0.73 27.33 4.61
C GLN A 619 1.33 28.75 4.53
N LYS A 620 0.58 29.77 4.96
CA LYS A 620 0.98 31.17 4.87
C LYS A 620 2.39 31.47 5.39
N SER A 621 2.78 30.89 6.52
CA SER A 621 4.12 31.07 7.10
C SER A 621 5.22 30.50 6.20
N ILE A 622 5.00 29.35 5.55
CA ILE A 622 5.98 28.75 4.64
C ILE A 622 6.22 29.69 3.45
N PHE A 623 5.14 30.18 2.85
CA PHE A 623 5.18 31.03 1.66
C PHE A 623 5.77 32.43 1.94
N LEU A 624 5.42 33.05 3.07
CA LEU A 624 5.89 34.39 3.42
C LEU A 624 7.25 34.39 4.13
N ASP A 625 7.40 33.57 5.17
CA ASP A 625 8.59 33.64 6.05
C ASP A 625 9.78 32.89 5.45
N THR A 626 9.51 31.80 4.72
CA THR A 626 10.58 30.94 4.18
C THR A 626 10.80 31.14 2.69
N PHE A 627 9.74 31.06 1.88
CA PHE A 627 9.84 31.28 0.43
C PHE A 627 9.97 32.76 0.08
N THR A 628 9.76 33.68 1.03
CA THR A 628 9.93 35.12 0.87
C THR A 628 9.10 35.72 -0.27
N ILE A 629 7.89 35.19 -0.48
CA ILE A 629 6.99 35.65 -1.54
C ILE A 629 6.50 37.07 -1.23
N PRO A 630 6.44 37.97 -2.23
CA PRO A 630 5.87 39.30 -2.04
C PRO A 630 4.45 39.23 -1.45
N MET A 631 4.22 39.94 -0.35
CA MET A 631 2.91 39.95 0.32
C MET A 631 1.81 40.49 -0.61
N ASN A 632 2.13 41.46 -1.44
CA ASN A 632 1.20 42.15 -2.32
C ASN A 632 1.82 42.44 -3.69
N PRO A 633 1.01 42.79 -4.71
CA PRO A 633 1.50 43.31 -5.98
C PRO A 633 2.46 44.50 -5.82
N THR A 634 3.27 44.73 -6.84
CA THR A 634 4.18 45.88 -6.88
C THR A 634 3.42 47.19 -7.01
N ILE A 635 4.07 48.29 -6.58
CA ILE A 635 3.52 49.65 -6.76
C ILE A 635 3.23 49.93 -8.24
N GLU A 636 4.06 49.43 -9.15
CA GLU A 636 3.88 49.63 -10.59
C GLU A 636 2.63 48.94 -11.13
N GLU A 637 2.32 47.74 -10.67
CA GLU A 637 1.08 47.05 -11.03
C GLU A 637 -0.16 47.78 -10.52
N TYR A 638 -0.13 48.28 -9.28
CA TYR A 638 -1.22 49.10 -8.76
C TYR A 638 -1.38 50.42 -9.50
N ILE A 639 -0.27 51.05 -9.93
CA ILE A 639 -0.34 52.24 -10.79
C ILE A 639 -0.96 51.88 -12.14
N ASN A 640 -0.59 50.75 -12.74
CA ASN A 640 -1.16 50.32 -14.03
C ASN A 640 -2.65 49.98 -13.90
N LEU A 641 -3.06 49.33 -12.80
CA LEU A 641 -4.46 49.07 -12.48
C LEU A 641 -5.22 50.38 -12.30
N LEU A 642 -4.63 51.35 -11.60
CA LEU A 642 -5.22 52.66 -11.41
C LEU A 642 -5.40 53.43 -12.72
N VAL A 643 -4.42 53.37 -13.63
CA VAL A 643 -4.53 53.93 -14.99
C VAL A 643 -5.68 53.27 -15.76
N HIS A 644 -5.85 51.96 -15.62
CA HIS A 644 -6.96 51.24 -16.24
C HIS A 644 -8.30 51.68 -15.66
N ILE A 645 -8.43 51.74 -14.33
CA ILE A 645 -9.66 52.22 -13.65
C ILE A 645 -10.02 53.64 -14.11
N ALA A 646 -9.03 54.53 -14.21
CA ALA A 646 -9.24 55.91 -14.67
C ALA A 646 -9.60 56.03 -16.16
N SER A 647 -9.31 54.99 -16.97
CA SER A 647 -9.72 54.92 -18.38
C SER A 647 -11.18 54.46 -18.57
N LEU A 648 -11.82 53.92 -17.53
CA LEU A 648 -13.22 53.50 -17.55
C LEU A 648 -14.16 54.68 -17.35
N GLU A 649 -15.47 54.43 -17.50
CA GLU A 649 -16.50 55.42 -17.20
C GLU A 649 -16.44 55.86 -15.73
N THR A 650 -16.43 57.18 -15.50
CA THR A 650 -16.23 57.73 -14.16
C THR A 650 -17.53 57.62 -13.36
N THR A 651 -17.52 56.68 -12.41
CA THR A 651 -18.63 56.39 -11.49
C THR A 651 -18.14 56.48 -10.05
N GLU A 652 -19.06 56.60 -9.09
CA GLU A 652 -18.73 56.55 -7.65
C GLU A 652 -17.92 55.30 -7.29
N ASN A 653 -18.24 54.15 -7.88
CA ASN A 653 -17.52 52.89 -7.66
C ASN A 653 -16.06 52.96 -8.12
N THR A 654 -15.80 53.43 -9.35
CA THR A 654 -14.42 53.55 -9.87
C THR A 654 -13.57 54.53 -9.05
N ILE A 655 -14.19 55.59 -8.52
CA ILE A 655 -13.52 56.56 -7.65
C ILE A 655 -13.19 55.91 -6.30
N GLN A 656 -14.11 55.14 -5.71
CA GLN A 656 -13.86 54.40 -4.48
C GLN A 656 -12.75 53.35 -4.65
N ASP A 657 -12.72 52.66 -5.78
CA ASP A 657 -11.67 51.69 -6.11
C ASP A 657 -10.29 52.38 -6.22
N ALA A 658 -10.22 53.55 -6.88
CA ALA A 658 -8.99 54.35 -6.92
C ALA A 658 -8.54 54.79 -5.53
N PHE A 659 -9.45 55.23 -4.68
CA PHE A 659 -9.15 55.58 -3.29
C PHE A 659 -8.66 54.39 -2.46
N LEU A 660 -9.13 53.17 -2.77
CA LEU A 660 -8.64 51.96 -2.13
C LEU A 660 -7.16 51.70 -2.49
N ILE A 661 -6.76 51.92 -3.75
CA ILE A 661 -5.37 51.83 -4.18
C ILE A 661 -4.51 52.89 -3.47
N PHE A 662 -4.96 54.16 -3.44
CA PHE A 662 -4.25 55.23 -2.73
C PHE A 662 -4.07 54.92 -1.25
N LYS A 663 -5.11 54.41 -0.60
CA LYS A 663 -5.07 53.97 0.80
C LYS A 663 -4.04 52.86 1.01
N THR A 664 -4.00 51.86 0.14
CA THR A 664 -3.06 50.73 0.24
C THR A 664 -1.61 51.19 0.10
N ILE A 665 -1.30 51.99 -0.92
CA ILE A 665 0.06 52.53 -1.11
C ILE A 665 0.43 53.46 0.06
N GLY A 666 -0.52 54.29 0.52
CA GLY A 666 -0.36 55.16 1.69
C GLY A 666 0.06 54.41 2.96
N LYS A 667 -0.57 53.26 3.22
CA LYS A 667 -0.22 52.38 4.34
C LYS A 667 1.14 51.72 4.19
N TRP A 668 1.49 51.27 2.98
CA TRP A 668 2.79 50.64 2.73
C TRP A 668 3.96 51.58 2.98
N HIS A 669 3.83 52.85 2.65
CA HIS A 669 4.87 53.84 2.92
C HIS A 669 5.20 53.94 4.42
N GLU A 670 4.18 53.93 5.28
CA GLU A 670 4.34 53.98 6.73
C GLU A 670 4.98 52.69 7.27
N GLN A 671 4.55 51.54 6.77
CA GLN A 671 5.06 50.22 7.18
C GLN A 671 6.50 49.97 6.70
N SER A 672 6.91 50.58 5.58
CA SER A 672 8.24 50.44 4.99
C SER A 672 9.27 51.45 5.51
N ASN A 673 9.02 52.13 6.64
CA ASN A 673 9.89 53.17 7.19
C ASN A 673 10.28 54.26 6.16
N ASN A 674 9.36 54.64 5.27
CA ASN A 674 9.58 55.64 4.22
C ASN A 674 10.67 55.29 3.17
N LEU A 675 10.92 53.99 2.92
CA LEU A 675 11.89 53.54 1.90
C LEU A 675 11.41 53.73 0.46
N ILE A 676 10.13 54.07 0.24
CA ILE A 676 9.60 54.37 -1.10
C ILE A 676 10.18 55.70 -1.58
N ASP A 677 10.89 55.68 -2.71
CA ASP A 677 11.40 56.90 -3.34
C ASP A 677 10.23 57.76 -3.86
N LYS A 678 9.95 58.85 -3.13
CA LYS A 678 8.92 59.82 -3.49
C LYS A 678 9.15 60.42 -4.88
N GLN A 679 10.40 60.59 -5.28
CA GLN A 679 10.76 61.19 -6.56
C GLN A 679 10.49 60.22 -7.71
N ASP A 680 10.82 58.94 -7.55
CA ASP A 680 10.47 57.90 -8.53
C ASP A 680 8.94 57.74 -8.68
N LEU A 681 8.21 57.66 -7.56
CA LEU A 681 6.76 57.57 -7.58
C LEU A 681 6.13 58.77 -8.31
N ARG A 682 6.58 59.98 -7.99
CA ARG A 682 6.11 61.20 -8.65
C ARG A 682 6.42 61.20 -10.14
N ASN A 683 7.62 60.78 -10.55
CA ASN A 683 7.99 60.67 -11.95
C ASN A 683 7.04 59.72 -12.70
N LYS A 684 6.76 58.55 -12.11
CA LYS A 684 5.83 57.55 -12.64
C LYS A 684 4.38 58.04 -12.76
N LEU A 685 3.95 58.92 -11.86
CA LEU A 685 2.56 59.43 -11.80
C LEU A 685 2.34 60.77 -12.53
N SER A 686 3.39 61.56 -12.76
CA SER A 686 3.32 62.97 -13.18
C SER A 686 2.39 63.28 -14.36
N ARG A 687 2.34 62.39 -15.37
CA ARG A 687 1.54 62.55 -16.60
C ARG A 687 0.31 61.65 -16.67
N LYS A 688 0.03 60.87 -15.62
CA LYS A 688 -1.08 59.93 -15.58
C LYS A 688 -2.31 60.63 -15.00
N SER A 689 -3.41 60.71 -15.76
CA SER A 689 -4.68 61.26 -15.29
C SER A 689 -5.40 60.24 -14.42
N ILE A 690 -5.03 60.18 -13.14
CA ILE A 690 -5.45 59.13 -12.19
C ILE A 690 -6.06 59.69 -10.90
N PHE A 691 -6.09 61.01 -10.73
CA PHE A 691 -6.63 61.63 -9.53
C PHE A 691 -8.09 62.06 -9.76
N PRO A 692 -9.06 61.53 -9.01
CA PRO A 692 -10.46 61.86 -9.20
C PRO A 692 -10.81 63.19 -8.52
N THR A 693 -11.39 64.12 -9.25
CA THR A 693 -11.86 65.41 -8.73
C THR A 693 -13.32 65.36 -8.27
N ARG A 694 -13.74 66.35 -7.47
CA ARG A 694 -15.13 66.53 -7.00
C ARG A 694 -16.18 66.59 -8.11
N ASP A 695 -15.79 67.04 -9.30
CA ASP A 695 -16.63 67.10 -10.49
C ASP A 695 -16.51 65.86 -11.38
N HIS A 696 -16.05 64.73 -10.82
CA HIS A 696 -15.94 63.43 -11.46
C HIS A 696 -15.08 63.44 -12.74
N ARG A 697 -13.97 64.20 -12.73
CA ARG A 697 -12.94 64.15 -13.78
C ARG A 697 -11.66 63.50 -13.24
N TRP A 698 -10.92 62.85 -14.12
CA TRP A 698 -9.58 62.35 -13.80
C TRP A 698 -8.54 63.37 -14.24
N VAL A 699 -7.70 63.79 -13.30
CA VAL A 699 -6.62 64.77 -13.54
C VAL A 699 -5.26 64.17 -13.22
N SER A 700 -4.21 64.76 -13.78
CA SER A 700 -2.82 64.42 -13.52
C SER A 700 -2.21 65.35 -12.49
N LEU A 701 -1.00 65.04 -12.01
CA LEU A 701 -0.26 65.98 -11.15
C LEU A 701 0.12 67.28 -11.87
N ALA A 702 0.20 67.26 -13.22
CA ALA A 702 0.47 68.46 -14.01
C ALA A 702 -0.68 69.48 -13.98
N ASP A 703 -1.91 69.02 -13.66
CA ASP A 703 -3.10 69.87 -13.54
C ASP A 703 -3.21 70.55 -12.17
N ASN A 704 -2.17 70.45 -11.33
CA ASN A 704 -2.07 71.00 -9.97
C ASN A 704 -3.33 70.73 -9.12
N PRO A 705 -3.69 69.45 -8.91
CA PRO A 705 -4.81 69.13 -8.04
C PRO A 705 -4.59 69.65 -6.61
N LEU A 706 -5.68 69.98 -5.94
CA LEU A 706 -5.68 70.52 -4.58
C LEU A 706 -6.54 69.67 -3.66
N ILE A 707 -6.05 69.43 -2.45
CA ILE A 707 -6.77 68.67 -1.44
C ILE A 707 -7.81 69.57 -0.78
N ALA A 708 -9.09 69.19 -0.83
CA ALA A 708 -10.20 69.91 -0.19
C ALA A 708 -10.24 69.65 1.33
N ASP A 709 -9.24 70.13 2.06
CA ASP A 709 -9.04 69.94 3.50
C ASP A 709 -10.03 70.71 4.39
N ASN A 710 -10.54 71.85 3.90
CA ASN A 710 -11.57 72.64 4.58
C ASN A 710 -12.82 72.74 3.70
N ASN A 711 -13.91 72.10 4.14
CA ASN A 711 -15.18 72.07 3.40
C ASN A 711 -15.80 73.47 3.21
N GLY A 712 -15.65 74.38 4.18
CA GLY A 712 -16.16 75.74 4.08
C GLY A 712 -15.45 76.52 2.98
N ILE A 713 -14.12 76.41 2.89
CA ILE A 713 -13.33 77.03 1.83
C ILE A 713 -13.60 76.36 0.50
N ALA A 714 -13.61 75.02 0.45
CA ALA A 714 -13.84 74.27 -0.78
C ALA A 714 -15.20 74.56 -1.41
N GLN A 715 -16.25 74.81 -0.61
CA GLN A 715 -17.57 75.20 -1.11
C GLN A 715 -17.56 76.51 -1.92
N LEU A 716 -16.69 77.46 -1.56
CA LEU A 716 -16.57 78.75 -2.26
C LEU A 716 -16.08 78.58 -3.68
N PHE A 717 -15.24 77.57 -3.92
CA PHE A 717 -14.57 77.35 -5.20
C PHE A 717 -15.24 76.24 -6.05
N THR A 718 -16.30 75.59 -5.56
CA THR A 718 -17.00 74.49 -6.26
C THR A 718 -17.54 74.88 -7.64
N GLN A 719 -17.88 76.16 -7.86
CA GLN A 719 -18.43 76.64 -9.14
C GLN A 719 -17.34 76.94 -10.19
N MET A 720 -16.06 76.96 -9.80
CA MET A 720 -14.93 77.28 -10.67
C MET A 720 -14.34 76.02 -11.32
N LYS A 721 -14.57 75.85 -12.63
CA LYS A 721 -14.13 74.66 -13.39
C LYS A 721 -12.61 74.53 -13.57
N ASN A 722 -11.88 75.63 -13.39
CA ASN A 722 -10.42 75.72 -13.51
C ASN A 722 -9.67 75.25 -12.25
N ILE A 723 -10.37 74.83 -11.20
CA ILE A 723 -9.77 74.33 -9.95
C ILE A 723 -10.11 72.85 -9.80
N SER A 724 -9.07 72.01 -9.78
CA SER A 724 -9.19 70.56 -9.62
C SER A 724 -9.10 70.17 -8.15
N MET A 725 -10.24 70.07 -7.48
CA MET A 725 -10.30 69.70 -6.06
C MET A 725 -10.49 68.19 -5.87
N ILE A 726 -9.72 67.58 -4.98
CA ILE A 726 -9.79 66.17 -4.61
C ILE A 726 -10.25 66.04 -3.15
N ASP A 727 -11.15 65.08 -2.90
CA ASP A 727 -11.61 64.75 -1.55
C ASP A 727 -10.65 63.82 -0.79
N ILE A 728 -10.71 63.92 0.54
CA ILE A 728 -9.97 63.03 1.45
C ILE A 728 -10.97 62.06 2.11
N PRO A 729 -11.15 60.85 1.58
CA PRO A 729 -12.05 59.88 2.20
C PRO A 729 -11.43 59.20 3.43
N SER A 730 -10.11 59.25 3.60
CA SER A 730 -9.42 58.66 4.77
C SER A 730 -8.04 59.29 5.01
N PRO A 731 -7.53 59.24 6.27
CA PRO A 731 -6.19 59.76 6.58
C PRO A 731 -5.07 59.03 5.83
N ASP A 732 -5.23 57.76 5.50
CA ASP A 732 -4.24 57.00 4.73
C ASP A 732 -4.13 57.47 3.28
N VAL A 733 -5.25 57.91 2.68
CA VAL A 733 -5.23 58.55 1.35
C VAL A 733 -4.51 59.89 1.40
N LEU A 734 -4.69 60.67 2.49
CA LEU A 734 -3.93 61.90 2.69
C LEU A 734 -2.42 61.64 2.76
N LYS A 735 -1.98 60.54 3.39
CA LYS A 735 -0.56 60.13 3.37
C LYS A 735 -0.06 59.91 1.93
N PHE A 736 -0.86 59.25 1.09
CA PHE A 736 -0.52 59.07 -0.33
C PHE A 736 -0.45 60.39 -1.09
N PHE A 737 -1.40 61.31 -0.88
CA PHE A 737 -1.37 62.63 -1.51
C PHE A 737 -0.17 63.47 -1.05
N ASN A 738 0.22 63.38 0.22
CA ASN A 738 1.43 64.02 0.73
C ASN A 738 2.71 63.43 0.10
N MET A 739 2.75 62.13 -0.21
CA MET A 739 3.86 61.54 -0.98
C MET A 739 3.94 62.08 -2.41
N CYS A 740 2.81 62.45 -2.98
CA CYS A 740 2.71 63.04 -4.31
C CYS A 740 2.88 64.57 -4.31
N ASP A 741 3.18 65.20 -3.16
CA ASP A 741 3.28 66.65 -2.96
C ASP A 741 2.03 67.44 -3.38
N ILE A 742 0.84 66.85 -3.25
CA ILE A 742 -0.43 67.53 -3.54
C ILE A 742 -0.70 68.54 -2.41
N LYS A 743 -0.86 69.82 -2.75
CA LYS A 743 -1.05 70.90 -1.78
C LYS A 743 -2.46 70.91 -1.21
N SER A 744 -2.60 71.36 0.04
CA SER A 744 -3.92 71.61 0.63
C SER A 744 -4.54 72.91 0.12
N LEU A 745 -5.87 72.94 0.02
CA LEU A 745 -6.61 74.10 -0.43
C LEU A 745 -6.45 75.27 0.55
N SER A 746 -6.58 75.01 1.86
CA SER A 746 -6.45 76.05 2.89
C SER A 746 -5.07 76.71 2.90
N SER A 747 -3.98 75.96 2.70
CA SER A 747 -2.61 76.50 2.63
C SER A 747 -2.33 77.25 1.33
N SER A 748 -3.14 77.01 0.30
CA SER A 748 -3.02 77.66 -1.01
C SER A 748 -3.82 78.95 -1.10
N ILE A 749 -4.54 79.35 -0.05
CA ILE A 749 -5.43 80.52 -0.03
C ILE A 749 -5.03 81.48 1.10
N THR A 750 -4.94 82.76 0.76
CA THR A 750 -4.89 83.89 1.70
C THR A 750 -6.28 84.49 1.86
N ILE A 751 -6.69 84.74 3.11
CA ILE A 751 -7.94 85.44 3.44
C ILE A 751 -7.60 86.88 3.77
N GLU A 752 -8.15 87.82 3.00
CA GLU A 752 -8.06 89.27 3.22
C GLU A 752 -9.44 89.78 3.66
N HIS A 753 -9.52 90.80 4.51
CA HIS A 753 -10.78 91.46 4.88
C HIS A 753 -10.85 92.87 4.31
N ILE A 754 -12.00 93.22 3.75
CA ILE A 754 -12.37 94.56 3.31
C ILE A 754 -13.39 95.09 4.31
N ILE A 755 -13.06 96.22 4.95
CA ILE A 755 -13.86 96.87 5.98
C ILE A 755 -14.16 98.31 5.58
N GLN A 756 -15.36 98.77 5.92
CA GLN A 756 -15.79 100.16 5.73
C GLN A 756 -16.15 100.82 7.06
N ASN A 757 -15.67 102.06 7.25
CA ASN A 757 -15.97 102.93 8.41
C ASN A 757 -15.84 102.23 9.78
N PRO A 758 -14.66 101.71 10.17
CA PRO A 758 -14.49 101.05 11.46
C PRO A 758 -14.71 102.04 12.62
N SER A 759 -15.62 101.67 13.53
CA SER A 759 -15.90 102.37 14.77
C SER A 759 -15.65 101.45 15.97
N THR A 760 -15.40 102.03 17.15
CA THR A 760 -15.09 101.24 18.36
C THR A 760 -16.31 100.48 18.87
N GLY A 761 -16.20 99.15 18.95
CA GLY A 761 -17.26 98.25 19.41
C GLY A 761 -17.40 98.17 20.93
N VAL A 762 -17.48 99.31 21.62
CA VAL A 762 -17.60 99.38 23.09
C VAL A 762 -18.84 98.63 23.60
N PHE A 763 -19.94 98.69 22.83
CA PHE A 763 -21.15 97.93 23.15
C PHE A 763 -20.90 96.41 23.21
N ILE A 764 -20.17 95.88 22.23
CA ILE A 764 -19.85 94.44 22.14
C ILE A 764 -18.86 94.04 23.24
N GLN A 765 -17.91 94.92 23.54
CA GLN A 765 -17.01 94.74 24.67
C GLN A 765 -17.79 94.64 25.98
N ASN A 766 -18.79 95.49 26.21
CA ASN A 766 -19.67 95.41 27.37
C ASN A 766 -20.58 94.17 27.33
N LEU A 767 -21.00 93.73 26.15
CA LEU A 767 -21.80 92.51 25.95
C LEU A 767 -21.03 91.24 26.35
N LEU A 768 -19.76 91.15 25.96
CA LEU A 768 -18.95 89.94 26.15
C LEU A 768 -18.22 89.93 27.51
N SER A 769 -17.84 91.09 28.04
CA SER A 769 -17.00 91.19 29.25
C SER A 769 -17.55 90.44 30.46
N PRO A 770 -18.86 90.47 30.78
CA PRO A 770 -19.42 89.70 31.90
C PRO A 770 -19.37 88.18 31.69
N LEU A 771 -19.35 87.73 30.44
CA LEU A 771 -19.40 86.30 30.09
C LEU A 771 -18.04 85.61 30.18
N ILE A 772 -16.94 86.35 29.94
CA ILE A 772 -15.59 85.79 29.79
C ILE A 772 -15.16 84.85 30.94
N PRO A 773 -15.30 85.21 32.23
CA PRO A 773 -14.88 84.33 33.32
C PRO A 773 -15.63 82.99 33.34
N TYR A 774 -16.92 83.01 32.98
CA TYR A 774 -17.76 81.82 32.93
C TYR A 774 -17.44 80.93 31.72
N ILE A 775 -17.00 81.51 30.61
CA ILE A 775 -16.48 80.75 29.45
C ILE A 775 -15.25 79.93 29.87
N GLN A 776 -14.32 80.54 30.61
CA GLN A 776 -13.12 79.87 31.12
C GLN A 776 -13.47 78.68 32.03
N LEU A 777 -14.39 78.89 32.98
CA LEU A 777 -14.86 77.84 33.90
C LEU A 777 -15.61 76.71 33.18
N PHE A 778 -16.44 77.06 32.19
CA PHE A 778 -17.17 76.09 31.38
C PHE A 778 -16.24 75.17 30.60
N MET A 779 -15.19 75.73 29.97
CA MET A 779 -14.22 74.93 29.23
C MET A 779 -13.35 74.06 30.13
N LYS A 780 -12.97 74.54 31.32
CA LYS A 780 -12.19 73.76 32.28
C LYS A 780 -12.96 72.56 32.84
N SER A 781 -14.24 72.73 33.13
CA SER A 781 -15.06 71.74 33.84
C SER A 781 -15.65 70.63 32.95
N ARG A 782 -15.64 70.80 31.62
CA ARG A 782 -16.24 69.85 30.69
C ARG A 782 -15.17 69.01 29.97
N PRO A 783 -15.24 67.67 30.01
CA PRO A 783 -14.22 66.80 29.39
C PRO A 783 -14.14 66.99 27.87
N GLU A 784 -15.26 67.33 27.22
CA GLU A 784 -15.35 67.64 25.78
C GLU A 784 -14.47 68.83 25.35
N PHE A 785 -14.14 69.74 26.29
CA PHE A 785 -13.30 70.91 26.04
C PHE A 785 -11.88 70.75 26.58
N SER A 786 -11.50 69.57 27.11
CA SER A 786 -10.21 69.36 27.78
C SER A 786 -9.00 69.71 26.88
N ASP A 787 -8.97 69.17 25.66
CA ASP A 787 -7.89 69.43 24.70
C ASP A 787 -7.86 70.91 24.27
N ALA A 788 -9.03 71.51 24.07
CA ALA A 788 -9.14 72.91 23.72
C ALA A 788 -8.66 73.82 24.85
N TYR A 789 -9.02 73.52 26.10
CA TYR A 789 -8.57 74.25 27.28
C TYR A 789 -7.07 74.11 27.51
N GLN A 790 -6.46 72.96 27.22
CA GLN A 790 -5.00 72.83 27.24
C GLN A 790 -4.34 73.68 26.15
N TRP A 791 -4.92 73.73 24.96
CA TRP A 791 -4.42 74.61 23.90
C TRP A 791 -4.48 76.09 24.26
N THR A 792 -5.57 76.56 24.89
CA THR A 792 -5.67 77.97 25.32
C THR A 792 -4.59 78.35 26.33
N LYS A 793 -4.12 77.40 27.16
CA LYS A 793 -2.93 77.59 28.01
C LYS A 793 -1.63 77.71 27.20
N LEU A 794 -1.44 76.86 26.19
CA LEU A 794 -0.23 76.88 25.33
C LEU A 794 -0.04 78.20 24.58
N ILE A 795 -1.14 78.84 24.15
CA ILE A 795 -1.09 80.09 23.39
C ILE A 795 -1.18 81.35 24.25
N ASP A 796 -1.17 81.21 25.58
CA ASP A 796 -1.42 82.27 26.55
C ASP A 796 -2.66 83.11 26.20
N MET A 797 -3.81 82.43 26.16
CA MET A 797 -5.08 83.06 25.81
C MET A 797 -5.43 84.24 26.73
N SER A 798 -4.98 84.22 27.98
CA SER A 798 -5.20 85.30 28.94
C SER A 798 -4.63 86.63 28.44
N SER A 799 -3.38 86.62 27.93
CA SER A 799 -2.72 87.78 27.34
C SER A 799 -3.32 88.17 25.99
N GLN A 800 -3.77 87.19 25.21
CA GLN A 800 -4.41 87.45 23.91
C GLN A 800 -5.73 88.20 24.07
N LEU A 801 -6.61 87.76 24.97
CA LEU A 801 -7.94 88.36 25.18
C LEU A 801 -7.88 89.82 25.62
N ILE A 802 -6.87 90.19 26.40
CA ILE A 802 -6.64 91.58 26.85
C ILE A 802 -6.31 92.50 25.65
N ASN A 803 -5.69 91.96 24.61
CA ASN A 803 -5.26 92.70 23.43
C ASN A 803 -6.28 92.66 22.28
N ILE A 804 -7.41 91.95 22.44
CA ILE A 804 -8.44 91.90 21.39
C ILE A 804 -9.12 93.26 21.25
N GLN A 805 -9.15 93.76 20.02
CA GLN A 805 -9.89 94.96 19.64
C GLN A 805 -11.26 94.58 19.08
N PHE A 806 -12.30 95.32 19.44
CA PHE A 806 -13.65 95.11 18.89
C PHE A 806 -14.01 96.30 18.01
N ASN A 807 -14.27 96.04 16.72
CA ASN A 807 -14.61 97.07 15.74
C ASN A 807 -15.97 96.78 15.11
N ILE A 808 -16.81 97.80 15.02
CA ILE A 808 -18.08 97.77 14.30
C ILE A 808 -17.87 98.45 12.95
N VAL A 809 -18.22 97.77 11.87
CA VAL A 809 -17.99 98.21 10.48
C VAL A 809 -19.32 98.27 9.73
N ASP A 810 -19.47 99.21 8.80
CA ASP A 810 -20.71 99.33 8.01
C ASP A 810 -20.89 98.18 7.02
N HIS A 811 -19.77 97.59 6.58
CA HIS A 811 -19.76 96.49 5.63
C HIS A 811 -18.50 95.65 5.84
N LEU A 812 -18.67 94.33 5.97
CA LEU A 812 -17.58 93.37 6.13
C LEU A 812 -17.57 92.34 4.98
N GLN A 813 -16.50 92.34 4.19
CA GLN A 813 -16.30 91.38 3.10
C GLN A 813 -14.97 90.64 3.28
N LEU A 814 -14.98 89.32 3.12
CA LEU A 814 -13.77 88.49 3.08
C LEU A 814 -13.44 88.11 1.64
N VAL A 815 -12.20 88.33 1.25
CA VAL A 815 -11.63 87.95 -0.04
C VAL A 815 -10.73 86.73 0.17
N TYR A 816 -11.12 85.61 -0.39
CA TYR A 816 -10.34 84.37 -0.42
C TYR A 816 -9.55 84.34 -1.72
N ARG A 817 -8.23 84.54 -1.68
CA ARG A 817 -7.35 84.65 -2.86
C ARG A 817 -6.35 83.50 -2.92
N PHE A 818 -6.11 82.93 -4.09
CA PHE A 818 -5.08 81.91 -4.28
C PHE A 818 -3.66 82.49 -4.28
N ASN A 819 -2.74 81.81 -3.59
CA ASN A 819 -1.33 82.19 -3.47
C ASN A 819 -0.56 82.05 -4.78
N SER A 820 -0.92 81.07 -5.61
CA SER A 820 -0.26 80.79 -6.89
C SER A 820 -0.79 81.65 -8.04
N ASP A 821 -2.06 82.07 -7.96
CA ASP A 821 -2.73 82.88 -8.97
C ASP A 821 -3.69 83.86 -8.31
N SER A 822 -3.25 85.10 -8.18
CA SER A 822 -4.02 86.18 -7.55
C SER A 822 -5.29 86.57 -8.30
N SER A 823 -5.48 86.09 -9.55
CA SER A 823 -6.69 86.32 -10.34
C SER A 823 -7.86 85.42 -9.90
N ILE A 824 -7.57 84.32 -9.22
CA ILE A 824 -8.58 83.42 -8.67
C ILE A 824 -8.88 83.87 -7.25
N CYS A 825 -9.97 84.62 -7.08
CA CYS A 825 -10.45 85.05 -5.78
C CYS A 825 -11.98 84.93 -5.65
N MET A 826 -12.45 84.69 -4.43
CA MET A 826 -13.86 84.72 -4.07
C MET A 826 -14.11 85.76 -3.00
N ILE A 827 -15.16 86.56 -3.17
CA ILE A 827 -15.56 87.59 -2.20
C ILE A 827 -16.85 87.13 -1.53
N ARG A 828 -16.90 87.17 -0.20
CA ARG A 828 -18.06 86.81 0.60
C ARG A 828 -18.35 87.87 1.64
N GLU A 829 -19.61 88.26 1.76
CA GLU A 829 -20.08 89.11 2.84
C GLU A 829 -20.19 88.27 4.11
N GLU A 830 -19.53 88.72 5.18
CA GLU A 830 -19.54 88.06 6.48
C GLU A 830 -20.08 89.04 7.52
N LYS A 831 -20.79 88.51 8.51
CA LYS A 831 -21.42 89.34 9.55
C LYS A 831 -20.46 89.62 10.70
N VAL A 832 -19.59 88.65 10.96
CA VAL A 832 -18.63 88.67 12.05
C VAL A 832 -17.37 87.97 11.59
N TYR A 833 -16.21 88.57 11.81
CA TYR A 833 -14.92 87.97 11.48
C TYR A 833 -13.88 88.31 12.55
N TYR A 834 -13.09 87.32 12.92
CA TYR A 834 -11.93 87.53 13.77
C TYR A 834 -10.66 87.45 12.93
N ASP A 835 -9.97 88.59 12.80
CA ASP A 835 -8.63 88.61 12.23
C ASP A 835 -7.63 88.26 13.32
N LYS A 836 -7.09 87.04 13.24
CA LYS A 836 -6.06 86.53 14.16
C LYS A 836 -4.76 87.33 14.08
N ASN A 837 -4.41 87.89 12.91
CA ASN A 837 -3.16 88.61 12.72
C ASN A 837 -3.23 90.01 13.35
N GLN A 838 -4.37 90.68 13.21
CA GLN A 838 -4.61 92.01 13.79
C GLN A 838 -5.21 91.95 15.21
N MET A 839 -5.48 90.76 15.75
CA MET A 839 -6.19 90.57 17.02
C MET A 839 -7.48 91.39 17.11
N THR A 840 -8.20 91.51 15.99
CA THR A 840 -9.36 92.40 15.87
C THR A 840 -10.61 91.61 15.48
N PHE A 841 -11.67 91.80 16.25
CA PHE A 841 -12.98 91.21 16.06
C PHE A 841 -13.90 92.24 15.37
N TYR A 842 -14.19 92.00 14.10
CA TYR A 842 -15.03 92.84 13.27
C TYR A 842 -16.47 92.36 13.28
N ILE A 843 -17.42 93.28 13.46
CA ILE A 843 -18.87 93.00 13.42
C ILE A 843 -19.53 94.03 12.52
N ASP A 844 -20.43 93.58 11.66
CA ASP A 844 -21.23 94.45 10.82
C ASP A 844 -22.25 95.26 11.65
N HIS A 845 -22.34 96.57 11.42
CA HIS A 845 -23.17 97.52 12.18
C HIS A 845 -24.64 97.12 12.21
N GLU A 846 -25.21 96.62 11.10
CA GLU A 846 -26.61 96.19 11.03
C GLU A 846 -26.94 95.07 12.03
N TRP A 847 -25.92 94.31 12.44
CA TRP A 847 -26.04 93.13 13.29
C TRP A 847 -25.84 93.44 14.77
N THR A 848 -25.51 94.68 15.12
CA THR A 848 -25.39 95.15 16.52
C THR A 848 -26.69 95.72 17.09
N GLU A 849 -27.63 96.18 16.24
CA GLU A 849 -28.84 96.90 16.68
C GLU A 849 -29.99 96.00 17.17
N LYS A 850 -29.95 94.69 16.91
CA LYS A 850 -31.06 93.77 17.24
C LYS A 850 -30.58 92.59 18.08
N SER A 851 -31.13 92.44 19.28
CA SER A 851 -30.79 91.37 20.23
C SER A 851 -30.89 89.94 19.68
N LYS A 852 -31.74 89.72 18.66
CA LYS A 852 -31.86 88.42 17.97
C LYS A 852 -30.57 87.94 17.29
N TYR A 853 -29.60 88.82 17.07
CA TYR A 853 -28.35 88.52 16.36
C TYR A 853 -27.15 88.27 17.30
N TYR A 854 -27.30 88.46 18.61
CA TYR A 854 -26.19 88.22 19.56
C TYR A 854 -25.78 86.76 19.60
N ARG A 855 -26.69 85.84 19.31
CA ARG A 855 -26.37 84.43 19.13
C ARG A 855 -25.28 84.19 18.10
N ASP A 856 -25.35 84.85 16.94
CA ASP A 856 -24.34 84.68 15.87
C ASP A 856 -22.99 85.28 16.30
N ILE A 857 -23.01 86.38 17.06
CA ILE A 857 -21.82 87.00 17.66
C ILE A 857 -21.18 86.05 18.67
N PHE A 858 -21.95 85.43 19.56
CA PHE A 858 -21.45 84.45 20.53
C PHE A 858 -20.85 83.21 19.86
N HIS A 859 -21.49 82.68 18.81
CA HIS A 859 -20.92 81.56 18.05
C HIS A 859 -19.63 81.94 17.32
N ALA A 860 -19.55 83.13 16.73
CA ALA A 860 -18.32 83.61 16.10
C ALA A 860 -17.21 83.84 17.12
N PHE A 861 -17.55 84.39 18.30
CA PHE A 861 -16.60 84.64 19.38
C PHE A 861 -16.11 83.33 20.03
N ALA A 862 -16.97 82.31 20.12
CA ALA A 862 -16.61 80.97 20.61
C ALA A 862 -15.44 80.35 19.82
N ARG A 863 -15.31 80.67 18.52
CA ARG A 863 -14.23 80.15 17.67
C ARG A 863 -12.84 80.61 18.10
N ILE A 864 -12.72 81.71 18.83
CA ILE A 864 -11.44 82.21 19.33
C ILE A 864 -10.81 81.22 20.33
N PHE A 865 -11.66 80.52 21.10
CA PHE A 865 -11.24 79.62 22.18
C PHE A 865 -10.90 78.20 21.69
N LEU A 866 -10.97 77.91 20.39
CA LEU A 866 -10.85 76.56 19.86
C LEU A 866 -9.70 76.45 18.83
N PRO A 867 -8.76 75.49 18.98
CA PRO A 867 -7.62 75.30 18.07
C PRO A 867 -8.01 74.77 16.68
N TYR A 868 -9.12 74.05 16.60
CA TYR A 868 -9.57 73.34 15.41
C TYR A 868 -11.02 73.73 15.08
N HIS A 869 -11.41 73.66 13.80
CA HIS A 869 -12.80 73.84 13.39
C HIS A 869 -13.66 72.66 13.87
N ASN A 870 -14.14 72.73 15.11
CA ASN A 870 -15.14 71.81 15.64
C ASN A 870 -16.46 72.58 15.82
N ASP A 871 -17.31 72.53 14.79
CA ASP A 871 -18.59 73.26 14.78
C ASP A 871 -19.53 72.82 15.93
N GLU A 872 -19.39 71.60 16.44
CA GLU A 872 -20.18 71.12 17.58
C GLU A 872 -19.76 71.80 18.89
N LEU A 873 -18.45 71.89 19.16
CA LEU A 873 -17.91 72.61 20.31
C LEU A 873 -18.16 74.13 20.21
N VAL A 874 -18.00 74.71 19.01
CA VAL A 874 -18.35 76.13 18.74
C VAL A 874 -19.84 76.38 19.01
N ARG A 875 -20.72 75.46 18.59
CA ARG A 875 -22.15 75.58 18.80
C ARG A 875 -22.51 75.41 20.28
N SER A 876 -21.88 74.45 20.97
CA SER A 876 -22.05 74.22 22.40
C SER A 876 -21.65 75.46 23.22
N LEU A 877 -20.44 75.98 23.00
CA LEU A 877 -19.92 77.14 23.72
C LEU A 877 -20.67 78.44 23.38
N GLY A 878 -21.04 78.64 22.11
CA GLY A 878 -21.86 79.78 21.69
C GLY A 878 -23.29 79.74 22.24
N ASN A 879 -23.92 78.57 22.29
CA ASN A 879 -25.23 78.41 22.93
C ASN A 879 -25.13 78.68 24.44
N PHE A 880 -24.04 78.23 25.09
CA PHE A 880 -23.79 78.50 26.50
C PHE A 880 -23.68 80.00 26.80
N MET A 881 -22.88 80.74 26.02
CA MET A 881 -22.82 82.21 26.12
C MET A 881 -24.19 82.88 25.92
N ASN A 882 -24.98 82.38 24.96
CA ASN A 882 -26.31 82.90 24.72
C ASN A 882 -27.28 82.61 25.89
N LEU A 883 -27.13 81.48 26.58
CA LEU A 883 -27.91 81.18 27.80
C LEU A 883 -27.50 82.12 28.94
N LEU A 884 -26.20 82.29 29.18
CA LEU A 884 -25.69 83.18 30.24
C LEU A 884 -26.15 84.63 30.05
N TYR A 885 -26.16 85.14 28.80
CA TYR A 885 -26.59 86.51 28.53
C TYR A 885 -28.06 86.79 28.88
N ASN A 886 -28.94 85.78 28.83
CA ASN A 886 -30.37 85.97 29.12
C ASN A 886 -30.71 85.93 30.61
N GLU A 887 -29.73 85.67 31.49
CA GLU A 887 -29.90 85.66 32.95
C GLU A 887 -29.54 87.04 33.56
N GLU A 888 -30.18 87.43 34.66
CA GLU A 888 -29.84 88.68 35.37
C GLU A 888 -28.46 88.57 36.05
N GLU A 889 -27.66 89.67 36.09
CA GLU A 889 -26.28 89.69 36.62
C GLU A 889 -26.14 89.08 38.03
N ASN A 890 -27.14 89.27 38.90
CA ASN A 890 -27.14 88.73 40.27
C ASN A 890 -27.54 87.24 40.36
N ASN A 891 -27.99 86.63 39.27
CA ASN A 891 -28.35 85.22 39.17
C ASN A 891 -27.29 84.36 38.46
N LEU A 892 -26.23 84.95 37.91
CA LEU A 892 -25.17 84.21 37.19
C LEU A 892 -24.41 83.24 38.11
N GLU A 893 -24.10 83.64 39.35
CA GLU A 893 -23.47 82.74 40.34
C GLU A 893 -24.41 81.60 40.76
N THR A 894 -25.70 81.86 40.90
CA THR A 894 -26.72 80.86 41.23
C THR A 894 -26.94 79.89 40.07
N PHE A 895 -27.01 80.39 38.84
CA PHE A 895 -27.11 79.60 37.62
C PHE A 895 -25.88 78.72 37.41
N ALA A 896 -24.67 79.24 37.67
CA ALA A 896 -23.43 78.46 37.62
C ALA A 896 -23.41 77.29 38.64
N LYS A 897 -23.97 77.49 39.85
CA LYS A 897 -24.17 76.40 40.83
C LYS A 897 -25.18 75.35 40.33
N TYR A 898 -26.29 75.78 39.73
CA TYR A 898 -27.30 74.86 39.18
C TYR A 898 -26.81 74.03 37.98
N GLN A 899 -25.85 74.55 37.21
CA GLN A 899 -25.25 73.85 36.07
C GLN A 899 -24.09 72.90 36.45
N ASN A 900 -23.82 72.72 37.75
CA ASN A 900 -22.74 71.90 38.32
C ASN A 900 -21.32 72.31 37.84
N PHE A 901 -20.99 73.60 37.85
CA PHE A 901 -19.62 74.07 37.63
C PHE A 901 -18.88 74.26 38.95
N ASP A 902 -17.58 73.97 38.95
CA ASP A 902 -16.69 74.33 40.06
C ASP A 902 -16.44 75.85 40.00
N LEU A 903 -16.77 76.56 41.08
CA LEU A 903 -16.76 78.04 41.10
C LEU A 903 -15.39 78.64 41.44
N GLU A 904 -14.40 77.81 41.74
CA GLU A 904 -13.06 78.26 42.15
C GLU A 904 -12.01 77.84 41.11
N LEU A 905 -11.20 78.79 40.65
CA LEU A 905 -9.99 78.52 39.85
C LEU A 905 -8.93 77.92 40.80
N ASN A 906 -9.04 76.62 41.08
CA ASN A 906 -8.24 75.94 42.12
C ASN A 906 -6.76 75.66 41.74
N ASP A 907 -6.31 76.05 40.55
CA ASP A 907 -4.91 75.91 40.10
C ASP A 907 -4.22 77.27 40.09
N SER A 908 -3.05 77.39 40.73
CA SER A 908 -2.26 78.64 40.81
C SER A 908 -1.82 79.22 39.47
N ASP A 909 -1.89 78.41 38.41
CA ASP A 909 -1.42 78.75 37.06
C ASP A 909 -2.54 79.30 36.15
N ASP A 910 -3.81 79.26 36.59
CA ASP A 910 -4.94 79.72 35.77
C ASP A 910 -5.21 81.22 35.97
N ILE A 911 -4.69 82.05 35.07
CA ILE A 911 -4.95 83.50 35.04
C ILE A 911 -6.41 83.76 34.58
N PRO A 912 -7.22 84.56 35.31
CA PRO A 912 -8.59 84.85 34.93
C PRO A 912 -8.68 85.57 33.57
N TRP A 913 -9.48 85.03 32.66
CA TRP A 913 -9.71 85.62 31.36
C TRP A 913 -10.51 86.92 31.47
N ARG A 914 -10.02 87.97 30.79
CA ARG A 914 -10.66 89.29 30.71
C ARG A 914 -10.42 89.91 29.35
N ILE A 915 -11.38 90.70 28.89
CA ILE A 915 -11.21 91.61 27.75
C ILE A 915 -11.07 93.04 28.26
N PRO A 916 -10.55 94.00 27.49
CA PRO A 916 -10.33 95.36 27.98
C PRO A 916 -11.65 95.98 28.49
N SER A 917 -11.60 96.85 29.52
CA SER A 917 -12.79 97.47 30.12
C SER A 917 -12.70 99.00 30.05
N ASN A 918 -13.68 99.67 29.43
CA ASN A 918 -13.78 101.14 29.42
C ASN A 918 -14.74 101.61 30.52
N SER A 919 -14.20 102.01 31.68
CA SER A 919 -14.97 102.53 32.81
C SER A 919 -15.12 104.05 32.76
N LYS A 920 -16.24 104.55 32.22
CA LYS A 920 -16.82 105.86 32.61
C LYS A 920 -18.36 105.79 32.63
N GLN A 921 -18.90 106.11 33.81
CA GLN A 921 -20.32 106.20 34.18
C GLN A 921 -21.14 107.10 33.25
N ILE A 922 -22.39 106.70 32.94
CA ILE A 922 -23.54 107.64 32.83
C ILE A 922 -24.80 106.95 33.37
N GLN A 923 -25.42 107.60 34.35
CA GLN A 923 -26.76 107.34 34.88
C GLN A 923 -27.83 107.67 33.83
N HIS A 924 -28.87 106.84 33.69
CA HIS A 924 -30.20 107.35 33.37
C HIS A 924 -31.31 106.47 33.99
N SER A 925 -31.87 107.03 35.08
CA SER A 925 -33.24 106.94 35.59
C SER A 925 -34.24 105.97 34.94
N GLU A 926 -34.85 105.12 35.79
CA GLU A 926 -36.18 104.52 35.58
C GLU A 926 -37.24 105.56 35.20
N PRO A 927 -38.26 105.16 34.43
CA PRO A 927 -39.61 105.61 34.67
C PRO A 927 -40.56 104.44 34.96
N LYS A 928 -41.16 104.49 36.15
CA LYS A 928 -42.42 103.81 36.48
C LYS A 928 -43.58 104.32 35.60
N ILE A 929 -44.51 103.41 35.39
CA ILE A 929 -45.61 103.37 34.42
C ILE A 929 -46.66 104.49 34.64
N ASP A 930 -47.11 105.10 33.54
CA ASP A 930 -48.26 106.02 33.48
C ASP A 930 -49.50 105.28 32.91
N GLU A 931 -50.41 104.90 33.81
CA GLU A 931 -51.68 104.21 33.56
C GLU A 931 -52.68 105.01 32.71
N GLN A 932 -52.41 106.27 32.34
CA GLN A 932 -53.27 107.03 31.42
C GLN A 932 -52.87 106.85 29.94
N LYS A 933 -51.66 106.38 29.63
CA LYS A 933 -51.30 105.94 28.26
C LYS A 933 -51.77 104.52 27.95
N VAL A 934 -52.01 103.69 28.98
CA VAL A 934 -52.61 102.35 28.88
C VAL A 934 -54.10 102.41 28.47
N ARG A 935 -54.78 103.56 28.60
CA ARG A 935 -56.14 103.77 28.08
C ARG A 935 -56.20 104.25 26.62
N MET A 936 -55.15 104.91 26.09
CA MET A 936 -55.08 105.23 24.65
C MET A 936 -54.58 104.04 23.79
N LEU A 937 -53.98 103.03 24.43
CA LEU A 937 -53.62 101.75 23.83
C LEU A 937 -54.82 100.79 23.60
N LEU A 938 -56.03 101.16 24.03
CA LEU A 938 -57.25 100.36 23.85
C LEU A 938 -58.18 100.86 22.73
N GLU A 939 -57.92 102.01 22.11
CA GLU A 939 -58.76 102.53 21.00
C GLU A 939 -58.14 102.40 19.61
N ASN A 940 -56.83 102.18 19.47
CA ASN A 940 -56.21 101.94 18.15
C ASN A 940 -55.96 100.45 17.83
N VAL A 941 -56.39 99.54 18.71
CA VAL A 941 -56.54 98.10 18.42
C VAL A 941 -57.63 97.84 17.36
N ALA A 942 -58.44 98.86 17.01
CA ALA A 942 -59.43 98.80 15.94
C ALA A 942 -58.86 98.90 14.51
N GLN A 943 -57.63 99.38 14.30
CA GLN A 943 -57.03 99.43 12.96
C GLN A 943 -56.19 98.20 12.60
N SER A 944 -55.94 97.31 13.59
CA SER A 944 -55.29 96.01 13.40
C SER A 944 -56.24 94.90 12.93
N GLN A 945 -57.53 95.20 12.70
CA GLN A 945 -58.50 94.23 12.16
C GLN A 945 -58.62 94.25 10.63
N GLU A 946 -58.27 95.35 9.95
CA GLU A 946 -58.33 95.45 8.48
C GLU A 946 -57.11 94.80 7.80
N HIS A 947 -55.91 94.95 8.34
CA HIS A 947 -54.71 94.28 7.81
C HIS A 947 -54.68 92.76 8.08
N TYR A 948 -55.30 92.30 9.16
CA TYR A 948 -55.42 90.87 9.47
C TYR A 948 -56.45 90.16 8.56
N THR A 949 -57.51 90.84 8.15
CA THR A 949 -58.49 90.30 7.18
C THR A 949 -57.93 90.27 5.75
N THR A 950 -57.04 91.19 5.37
CA THR A 950 -56.32 91.12 4.07
C THR A 950 -55.28 89.99 4.05
N TYR A 951 -54.61 89.72 5.17
CA TYR A 951 -53.66 88.62 5.33
C TYR A 951 -54.34 87.23 5.26
N ILE A 952 -55.51 87.06 5.90
CA ILE A 952 -56.29 85.81 5.85
C ILE A 952 -56.87 85.55 4.45
N GLN A 953 -57.28 86.58 3.70
CA GLN A 953 -57.74 86.41 2.31
C GLN A 953 -56.61 85.99 1.35
N LYS A 954 -55.39 86.53 1.52
CA LYS A 954 -54.21 86.14 0.75
C LYS A 954 -53.79 84.68 1.01
N LYS A 955 -53.80 84.26 2.29
CA LYS A 955 -53.53 82.85 2.66
C LYS A 955 -54.61 81.88 2.18
N ARG A 956 -55.89 82.29 2.11
CA ARG A 956 -56.98 81.46 1.56
C ARG A 956 -56.90 81.32 0.03
N GLN A 957 -56.32 82.29 -0.69
CA GLN A 957 -56.05 82.17 -2.13
C GLN A 957 -54.83 81.29 -2.42
N GLU A 958 -53.77 81.35 -1.60
CA GLU A 958 -52.63 80.43 -1.70
C GLU A 958 -52.99 78.97 -1.34
N LEU A 959 -53.91 78.76 -0.38
CA LEU A 959 -54.43 77.43 -0.06
C LEU A 959 -55.32 76.87 -1.18
N LYS A 960 -56.15 77.70 -1.83
CA LYS A 960 -56.97 77.28 -2.99
C LYS A 960 -56.12 76.95 -4.22
N LYS A 961 -54.97 77.61 -4.40
CA LYS A 961 -54.02 77.33 -5.49
C LYS A 961 -53.24 76.02 -5.26
N LYS A 962 -52.86 75.73 -4.00
CA LYS A 962 -52.28 74.44 -3.60
C LYS A 962 -53.28 73.28 -3.62
N LEU A 963 -54.57 73.53 -3.36
CA LEU A 963 -55.66 72.53 -3.47
C LEU A 963 -56.09 72.25 -4.93
N SER A 964 -55.89 73.19 -5.87
CA SER A 964 -56.11 72.95 -7.31
C SER A 964 -54.94 72.24 -8.01
N GLU A 965 -53.70 72.43 -7.53
CA GLU A 965 -52.51 71.72 -8.05
C GLU A 965 -52.41 70.28 -7.51
N THR A 966 -52.94 70.01 -6.31
CA THR A 966 -53.05 68.66 -5.75
C THR A 966 -54.26 67.87 -6.29
N ALA A 967 -55.33 68.55 -6.74
CA ALA A 967 -56.47 67.94 -7.47
C ALA A 967 -56.18 67.62 -8.95
N ALA A 968 -55.12 68.19 -9.55
CA ALA A 968 -54.67 67.88 -10.91
C ALA A 968 -53.72 66.67 -10.97
N ILE A 969 -53.09 66.31 -9.85
CA ILE A 969 -52.18 65.15 -9.73
C ILE A 969 -52.93 63.90 -9.22
N THR A 970 -54.11 64.06 -8.61
CA THR A 970 -54.99 62.94 -8.20
C THR A 970 -56.03 62.52 -9.24
N ASN A 971 -56.12 63.19 -10.39
CA ASN A 971 -57.00 62.80 -11.52
C ASN A 971 -56.29 62.04 -12.66
N ASN A 972 -55.00 61.70 -12.53
CA ASN A 972 -54.24 60.93 -13.53
C ASN A 972 -53.65 59.61 -13.00
N GLN A 973 -54.07 59.12 -11.82
CA GLN A 973 -53.63 57.82 -11.28
C GLN A 973 -54.75 57.02 -10.56
N SER A 974 -56.00 57.17 -11.01
CA SER A 974 -57.13 56.32 -10.56
C SER A 974 -58.29 56.26 -11.56
N THR A 975 -57.98 56.08 -12.84
CA THR A 975 -58.93 55.53 -13.84
C THR A 975 -58.20 54.58 -14.80
N GLU A 976 -57.61 53.50 -14.28
CA GLU A 976 -57.21 52.33 -15.08
C GLU A 976 -56.95 51.09 -14.18
N SER A 977 -57.99 50.64 -13.49
CA SER A 977 -58.19 49.27 -12.96
C SER A 977 -59.55 49.26 -12.23
N GLU A 978 -60.68 49.13 -12.91
CA GLU A 978 -61.41 47.88 -13.20
C GLU A 978 -62.70 48.33 -13.95
N ASN A 979 -63.29 47.70 -14.97
CA ASN A 979 -63.01 46.52 -15.76
C ASN A 979 -63.75 46.73 -17.08
N THR A 980 -63.03 46.72 -18.21
CA THR A 980 -63.57 46.23 -19.48
C THR A 980 -62.76 45.01 -19.88
N SER A 981 -63.35 43.93 -20.38
CA SER A 981 -64.76 43.70 -20.80
C SER A 981 -65.54 44.91 -21.31
#